data_AF-A0A7X9DTW7-F1
#
_entry.id   AF-A0A7X9DTW7-F1
#
_cell.length_a   1.000
_cell.length_b   1.000
_cell.length_c   1.000
_cell.angle_alpha   90.00
_cell.angle_beta   90.00
_cell.angle_gamma   90.00
#
_symmetry.space_group_name_H-M   'P 1'
#
loop_
_entity.id
_entity.type
_entity.pdbx_description
1 polymer ?
#
loop_
_entity_poly.entity_id
_entity_poly.type
_entity_poly.pdbx_seq_one_letter_code
_entity_poly.pdbx_strand_id
1 'polypeptide(L)'
;MPERPASVPAEAFWSEDENEWCLPERDDQGEYHGWVQWWRPDGTLCCKTEYQHGAPHGVFRRFHENGEVSREGRFEQGRLHGTNVFYRSSAKTTEKFPQGLGEAVKRAEMDYRMGDIVAARCYDEQDRQCMEDGAPFPERPKNVPADAHFRKREQDGEYRWVVGSVVDHQDGTIARIGTWRFYTPEGVLVAEENYKDGKLHGLAKYFSPESGEPTEEITCVEGKKRGPRCRPLEQDESEPLQVKAVSERGEFEDDAPLGVVEYLDGAGKVLARIDTGLPEDLEATQQVLGAGGGFADLAGALLRERKTGAWLFALGRGVGRGETDAEKLRGALAGLARPWSDHATFHVTQYAKMVVSNMVRFGAGPDKCLNQVFEGIRRGGFGTELLRFGAGVLDDMGESRLALELVDAAIAAAPAEEAPLHEYTRSLVRASLGDRDGALCSIETLARADPDTARGIGAYLRALFPAWTFWPATDSRRANLAPLRRYLQRGHWLKAASLESFRLAIQKSATRLLRHRARLTEVFGERDWMVPDVSFLLPDGPVEVPVPEDYQGVGIQHLCRQEWTRLVWLCHFAGLDKLALPQELALREDSVPLHIVGIARNFLANAEDPSEVLLDLARKSTIVVEGDIEKVASLARELALQSDWFGLKIADIEASPDASFIQQDEAVFLQTLEFAKGGPVDLFGEQERGEDEEEEESDEEEDGCAECEECQGEEEDGEEPGEDGDEDG
;
A
#
# COMPACT_ATOMS: atom_id res chain seq x y z
N MET A 1 -18.20 45.19 -17.09
CA MET A 1 -18.78 46.18 -16.16
C MET A 1 -20.27 46.37 -16.44
N PRO A 2 -21.17 46.22 -15.45
CA PRO A 2 -22.60 46.49 -15.59
C PRO A 2 -22.89 47.99 -15.82
N GLU A 3 -24.08 48.32 -16.31
CA GLU A 3 -24.53 49.71 -16.40
C GLU A 3 -24.68 50.31 -15.00
N ARG A 4 -24.11 51.50 -14.75
CA ARG A 4 -24.12 52.12 -13.40
C ARG A 4 -25.54 52.52 -12.99
N PRO A 5 -26.10 51.94 -11.91
CA PRO A 5 -27.44 52.30 -11.44
C PRO A 5 -27.51 53.74 -10.91
N ALA A 6 -28.69 54.36 -10.97
CA ALA A 6 -28.92 55.73 -10.51
C ALA A 6 -28.69 55.93 -8.99
N SER A 7 -28.78 54.86 -8.20
CA SER A 7 -28.50 54.87 -6.76
C SER A 7 -27.00 54.86 -6.41
N VAL A 8 -26.14 54.57 -7.38
CA VAL A 8 -24.68 54.56 -7.22
C VAL A 8 -24.13 55.96 -7.56
N PRO A 9 -23.31 56.57 -6.69
CA PRO A 9 -22.69 57.88 -6.96
C PRO A 9 -21.93 57.92 -8.30
N ALA A 10 -21.86 59.09 -8.93
CA ALA A 10 -21.22 59.24 -10.24
C ALA A 10 -19.70 59.05 -10.18
N GLU A 11 -19.12 59.28 -9.01
CA GLU A 11 -17.70 59.18 -8.70
C GLU A 11 -17.27 57.75 -8.36
N ALA A 12 -18.22 56.82 -8.18
CA ALA A 12 -17.91 55.43 -7.89
C ALA A 12 -17.37 54.73 -9.14
N PHE A 13 -16.38 53.86 -8.96
CA PHE A 13 -15.83 53.03 -10.03
C PHE A 13 -16.22 51.56 -9.81
N TRP A 14 -16.25 50.78 -10.88
CA TRP A 14 -16.52 49.35 -10.80
C TRP A 14 -15.26 48.57 -10.43
N SER A 15 -15.31 47.76 -9.38
CA SER A 15 -14.27 46.79 -9.03
C SER A 15 -14.62 45.43 -9.64
N GLU A 16 -13.79 44.94 -10.57
CA GLU A 16 -14.00 43.61 -11.18
C GLU A 16 -13.73 42.48 -10.18
N ASP A 17 -12.76 42.65 -9.29
CA ASP A 17 -12.37 41.63 -8.29
C ASP A 17 -13.49 41.38 -7.27
N GLU A 18 -14.16 42.44 -6.83
CA GLU A 18 -15.24 42.37 -5.83
C GLU A 18 -16.63 42.25 -6.49
N ASN A 19 -16.73 42.48 -7.81
CA ASN A 19 -17.99 42.57 -8.56
C ASN A 19 -18.98 43.58 -7.91
N GLU A 20 -18.43 44.73 -7.48
CA GLU A 20 -19.12 45.78 -6.72
C GLU A 20 -18.66 47.18 -7.20
N TRP A 21 -19.53 48.18 -7.11
CA TRP A 21 -19.19 49.60 -7.28
C TRP A 21 -18.54 50.13 -6.01
N CYS A 22 -17.43 50.86 -6.10
CA CYS A 22 -16.66 51.37 -4.97
C CYS A 22 -16.54 52.89 -5.02
N LEU A 23 -16.82 53.55 -3.90
CA LEU A 23 -16.53 54.97 -3.66
C LEU A 23 -15.59 55.10 -2.45
N PRO A 24 -14.28 55.30 -2.68
CA PRO A 24 -13.33 55.50 -1.60
C PRO A 24 -13.11 56.98 -1.29
N GLU A 25 -13.07 57.32 0.00
CA GLU A 25 -12.31 58.48 0.47
C GLU A 25 -10.81 58.16 0.39
N ARG A 26 -10.00 59.15 0.00
CA ARG A 26 -8.55 59.00 -0.19
C ARG A 26 -7.79 60.13 0.52
N ASP A 27 -6.58 59.84 0.97
CA ASP A 27 -5.66 60.83 1.50
C ASP A 27 -4.84 61.55 0.40
N ASP A 28 -3.96 62.47 0.79
CA ASP A 28 -3.10 63.25 -0.12
C ASP A 28 -2.15 62.38 -0.95
N GLN A 29 -1.95 61.12 -0.58
CA GLN A 29 -1.09 60.16 -1.27
C GLN A 29 -1.91 59.27 -2.23
N GLY A 30 -3.23 59.44 -2.25
CA GLY A 30 -4.15 58.66 -3.07
C GLY A 30 -4.52 57.31 -2.48
N GLU A 31 -4.12 57.00 -1.24
CA GLU A 31 -4.47 55.75 -0.56
C GLU A 31 -5.86 55.85 0.08
N TYR A 32 -6.55 54.72 0.27
CA TYR A 32 -7.84 54.72 0.96
C TYR A 32 -7.71 55.24 2.39
N HIS A 33 -8.48 56.26 2.73
CA HIS A 33 -8.44 56.90 4.04
C HIS A 33 -9.81 57.50 4.36
N GLY A 34 -10.37 57.17 5.52
CA GLY A 34 -11.75 57.52 5.87
C GLY A 34 -12.73 56.45 5.42
N TRP A 35 -13.94 56.85 5.02
CA TRP A 35 -14.97 55.89 4.65
C TRP A 35 -14.85 55.41 3.21
N VAL A 36 -14.92 54.09 3.03
CA VAL A 36 -15.06 53.45 1.72
C VAL A 36 -16.41 52.75 1.69
N GLN A 37 -17.19 53.05 0.65
CA GLN A 37 -18.54 52.50 0.46
C GLN A 37 -18.60 51.64 -0.80
N TRP A 38 -19.39 50.57 -0.73
CA TRP A 38 -19.55 49.63 -1.83
C TRP A 38 -21.03 49.35 -2.10
N TRP A 39 -21.36 49.22 -3.39
CA TRP A 39 -22.70 48.88 -3.87
C TRP A 39 -22.66 47.66 -4.79
N ARG A 40 -23.71 46.86 -4.74
CA ARG A 40 -23.92 45.71 -5.63
C ARG A 40 -24.14 46.14 -7.09
N PRO A 41 -24.12 45.20 -8.05
CA PRO A 41 -24.46 45.49 -9.45
C PRO A 41 -25.83 46.17 -9.64
N ASP A 42 -26.81 45.87 -8.78
CA ASP A 42 -28.15 46.45 -8.81
C ASP A 42 -28.25 47.85 -8.17
N GLY A 43 -27.16 48.32 -7.55
CA GLY A 43 -27.05 49.62 -6.93
C GLY A 43 -27.51 49.69 -5.47
N THR A 44 -27.79 48.55 -4.83
CA THR A 44 -28.00 48.48 -3.38
C THR A 44 -26.67 48.60 -2.63
N LEU A 45 -26.65 49.37 -1.53
CA LEU A 45 -25.45 49.48 -0.68
C LEU A 45 -25.18 48.12 -0.01
N CYS A 46 -23.98 47.58 -0.14
CA CYS A 46 -23.60 46.29 0.47
C CYS A 46 -22.59 46.43 1.59
N CYS A 47 -21.71 47.43 1.55
CA CYS A 47 -20.63 47.56 2.53
C CYS A 47 -20.24 49.01 2.78
N LYS A 48 -19.86 49.31 4.03
CA LYS A 48 -19.21 50.53 4.44
C LYS A 48 -18.11 50.20 5.45
N THR A 49 -16.88 50.55 5.14
CA THR A 49 -15.70 50.21 5.93
C THR A 49 -14.82 51.44 6.10
N GLU A 50 -14.29 51.65 7.30
CA GLU A 50 -13.30 52.69 7.56
C GLU A 50 -11.89 52.18 7.18
N TYR A 51 -11.09 53.07 6.60
CA TYR A 51 -9.73 52.80 6.13
C TYR A 51 -8.78 53.85 6.71
N GLN A 52 -7.54 53.44 6.97
CA GLN A 52 -6.46 54.32 7.38
C GLN A 52 -5.20 53.95 6.59
N HIS A 53 -4.77 54.85 5.71
CA HIS A 53 -3.55 54.70 4.88
C HIS A 53 -3.50 53.36 4.14
N GLY A 54 -4.53 53.11 3.34
CA GLY A 54 -4.65 51.94 2.48
C GLY A 54 -5.12 50.65 3.17
N ALA A 55 -5.15 50.59 4.51
CA ALA A 55 -5.57 49.39 5.26
C ALA A 55 -6.94 49.57 5.94
N PRO A 56 -7.79 48.52 6.01
CA PRO A 56 -9.01 48.54 6.81
C PRO A 56 -8.71 48.85 8.29
N HIS A 57 -9.45 49.80 8.86
CA HIS A 57 -9.28 50.25 10.23
C HIS A 57 -10.63 50.67 10.82
N GLY A 58 -10.83 50.49 12.12
CA GLY A 58 -12.06 50.96 12.76
C GLY A 58 -13.27 50.12 12.37
N VAL A 59 -14.46 50.70 12.31
CA VAL A 59 -15.70 49.92 12.19
C VAL A 59 -16.06 49.62 10.74
N PHE A 60 -16.68 48.46 10.50
CA PHE A 60 -17.28 48.13 9.22
C PHE A 60 -18.71 47.61 9.41
N ARG A 61 -19.53 47.83 8.38
CA ARG A 61 -20.90 47.31 8.27
C ARG A 61 -21.15 46.79 6.87
N ARG A 62 -21.80 45.64 6.78
CA ARG A 62 -22.42 45.11 5.57
C ARG A 62 -23.92 45.08 5.73
N PHE A 63 -24.63 45.15 4.62
CA PHE A 63 -26.08 45.27 4.58
C PHE A 63 -26.69 44.23 3.66
N HIS A 64 -27.83 43.67 4.03
CA HIS A 64 -28.71 42.93 3.12
C HIS A 64 -29.30 43.86 2.04
N GLU A 65 -29.87 43.29 0.99
CA GLU A 65 -30.48 44.01 -0.13
C GLU A 65 -31.68 44.87 0.30
N ASN A 66 -32.33 44.52 1.43
CA ASN A 66 -33.40 45.32 2.03
C ASN A 66 -32.88 46.52 2.85
N GLY A 67 -31.55 46.65 3.03
CA GLY A 67 -30.90 47.71 3.80
C GLY A 67 -30.67 47.40 5.28
N GLU A 68 -31.15 46.26 5.80
CA GLU A 68 -30.84 45.81 7.17
C GLU A 68 -29.37 45.38 7.27
N VAL A 69 -28.76 45.52 8.46
CA VAL A 69 -27.36 45.11 8.67
C VAL A 69 -27.24 43.59 8.57
N SER A 70 -26.37 43.10 7.68
CA SER A 70 -26.04 41.68 7.57
C SER A 70 -24.89 41.30 8.49
N ARG A 71 -23.93 42.22 8.66
CA ARG A 71 -22.72 41.99 9.44
C ARG A 71 -22.13 43.30 9.92
N GLU A 72 -21.62 43.35 11.14
CA GLU A 72 -20.84 44.48 11.63
C GLU A 72 -19.71 44.06 12.57
N GLY A 73 -18.63 44.84 12.59
CA GLY A 73 -17.48 44.58 13.44
C GLY A 73 -16.44 45.68 13.32
N ARG A 74 -15.20 45.39 13.72
CA ARG A 74 -14.08 46.33 13.58
C ARG A 74 -12.78 45.66 13.14
N PHE A 75 -11.94 46.46 12.50
CA PHE A 75 -10.56 46.14 12.15
C PHE A 75 -9.59 46.89 13.04
N GLU A 76 -8.48 46.24 13.39
CA GLU A 76 -7.33 46.83 14.05
C GLU A 76 -6.07 46.33 13.34
N GLN A 77 -5.23 47.26 12.87
CA GLN A 77 -4.03 46.97 12.07
C GLN A 77 -4.33 46.08 10.84
N GLY A 78 -5.44 46.33 10.14
CA GLY A 78 -5.84 45.56 8.97
C GLY A 78 -6.42 44.17 9.26
N ARG A 79 -6.58 43.78 10.52
CA ARG A 79 -7.13 42.46 10.93
C ARG A 79 -8.42 42.63 11.73
N LEU A 80 -9.35 41.67 11.60
CA LEU A 80 -10.57 41.66 12.42
C LEU A 80 -10.20 41.59 13.91
N HIS A 81 -10.83 42.42 14.72
CA HIS A 81 -10.59 42.49 16.16
C HIS A 81 -11.90 42.82 16.90
N GLY A 82 -12.09 42.29 18.10
CA GLY A 82 -13.33 42.46 18.86
C GLY A 82 -14.49 41.64 18.30
N THR A 83 -15.71 41.96 18.74
CA THR A 83 -16.91 41.20 18.38
C THR A 83 -17.39 41.56 16.98
N ASN A 84 -17.46 40.55 16.13
CA ASN A 84 -18.04 40.62 14.79
C ASN A 84 -19.41 39.92 14.84
N VAL A 85 -20.46 40.66 14.52
CA VAL A 85 -21.86 40.26 14.66
C VAL A 85 -22.44 40.01 13.28
N PHE A 86 -23.13 38.88 13.12
CA PHE A 86 -23.83 38.47 11.91
C PHE A 86 -25.33 38.41 12.20
N TYR A 87 -26.12 38.88 11.25
CA TYR A 87 -27.58 38.86 11.32
C TYR A 87 -28.13 38.05 10.14
N ARG A 88 -29.18 37.25 10.41
CA ARG A 88 -29.86 36.47 9.39
C ARG A 88 -31.05 37.27 8.85
N SER A 89 -31.10 37.43 7.53
CA SER A 89 -32.26 38.05 6.85
C SER A 89 -33.44 37.09 6.75
N SER A 90 -34.65 37.63 6.86
CA SER A 90 -35.90 36.95 6.48
C SER A 90 -36.26 37.13 5.00
N ALA A 91 -35.69 38.16 4.35
CA ALA A 91 -35.79 38.41 2.92
C ALA A 91 -34.68 37.69 2.14
N LYS A 92 -34.92 37.43 0.85
CA LYS A 92 -33.90 36.88 -0.05
C LYS A 92 -32.68 37.81 -0.08
N THR A 93 -31.51 37.25 0.21
CA THR A 93 -30.25 38.01 0.27
C THR A 93 -29.07 37.22 -0.31
N THR A 94 -28.08 37.93 -0.85
CA THR A 94 -26.77 37.41 -1.27
C THR A 94 -25.73 37.45 -0.15
N GLU A 95 -26.01 38.14 0.96
CA GLU A 95 -25.11 38.19 2.11
C GLU A 95 -25.06 36.83 2.82
N LYS A 96 -23.85 36.42 3.21
CA LYS A 96 -23.61 35.12 3.83
C LYS A 96 -23.82 35.20 5.33
N PHE A 97 -24.59 34.26 5.87
CA PHE A 97 -24.62 33.94 7.30
C PHE A 97 -23.66 32.76 7.58
N PRO A 98 -23.05 32.64 8.78
CA PRO A 98 -22.15 31.53 9.08
C PRO A 98 -22.78 30.16 8.80
N GLN A 99 -22.05 29.31 8.08
CA GLN A 99 -22.52 27.97 7.71
C GLN A 99 -22.56 27.05 8.93
N GLY A 100 -23.44 26.05 8.91
CA GLY A 100 -23.62 25.09 10.01
C GLY A 100 -24.55 25.54 11.14
N LEU A 101 -25.07 26.77 11.08
CA LEU A 101 -26.03 27.30 12.05
C LEU A 101 -27.49 27.04 11.60
N GLY A 102 -28.30 26.53 12.52
CA GLY A 102 -29.73 26.23 12.32
C GLY A 102 -30.56 27.46 11.97
N GLU A 103 -31.72 27.25 11.33
CA GLU A 103 -32.59 28.34 10.84
C GLU A 103 -33.17 29.22 11.96
N ALA A 104 -33.27 28.67 13.17
CA ALA A 104 -33.71 29.37 14.36
C ALA A 104 -32.67 30.36 14.90
N VAL A 105 -31.39 30.22 14.53
CA VAL A 105 -30.35 31.19 14.89
C VAL A 105 -30.48 32.43 14.01
N LYS A 106 -30.83 33.57 14.62
CA LYS A 106 -31.02 34.85 13.93
C LYS A 106 -29.84 35.78 14.04
N ARG A 107 -29.00 35.60 15.06
CA ARG A 107 -27.80 36.42 15.27
C ARG A 107 -26.66 35.56 15.78
N ALA A 108 -25.47 35.77 15.24
CA ALA A 108 -24.25 35.10 15.68
C ALA A 108 -23.18 36.15 16.01
N GLU A 109 -22.52 36.00 17.15
CA GLU A 109 -21.36 36.80 17.54
C GLU A 109 -20.11 35.96 17.50
N MET A 110 -19.03 36.50 16.96
CA MET A 110 -17.71 35.89 16.98
C MET A 110 -16.71 36.93 17.49
N ASP A 111 -16.02 36.61 18.58
CA ASP A 111 -14.98 37.47 19.13
C ASP A 111 -13.65 37.17 18.44
N TYR A 112 -13.05 38.19 17.84
CA TYR A 112 -11.76 38.11 17.18
C TYR A 112 -10.67 38.75 18.02
N ARG A 113 -9.49 38.12 18.05
CA ARG A 113 -8.25 38.73 18.54
C ARG A 113 -7.22 38.67 17.41
N MET A 114 -6.96 39.81 16.79
CA MET A 114 -5.94 39.95 15.73
C MET A 114 -6.10 38.96 14.56
N GLY A 115 -7.35 38.66 14.19
CA GLY A 115 -7.70 37.70 13.12
C GLY A 115 -8.20 36.34 13.62
N ASP A 116 -7.89 35.95 14.86
CA ASP A 116 -8.25 34.63 15.39
C ASP A 116 -9.57 34.66 16.16
N ILE A 117 -10.46 33.70 15.90
CA ILE A 117 -11.73 33.54 16.63
C ILE A 117 -11.46 32.93 18.00
N VAL A 118 -11.80 33.65 19.07
CA VAL A 118 -11.59 33.18 20.46
C VAL A 118 -12.88 32.73 21.15
N ALA A 119 -14.04 33.15 20.65
CA ALA A 119 -15.35 32.73 21.12
C ALA A 119 -16.42 32.92 20.05
N ALA A 120 -17.45 32.09 20.07
CA ALA A 120 -18.65 32.24 19.24
C ALA A 120 -19.92 32.03 20.08
N ARG A 121 -20.96 32.80 19.81
CA ARG A 121 -22.27 32.73 20.50
C ARG A 121 -23.39 32.87 19.47
N CYS A 122 -24.46 32.11 19.64
CA CYS A 122 -25.65 32.15 18.80
C CYS A 122 -26.84 32.68 19.59
N TYR A 123 -27.74 33.40 18.92
CA TYR A 123 -28.95 33.98 19.51
C TYR A 123 -30.17 33.71 18.64
N ASP A 124 -31.29 33.45 19.30
CA ASP A 124 -32.60 33.26 18.67
C ASP A 124 -33.28 34.58 18.29
N GLU A 125 -34.50 34.51 17.76
CA GLU A 125 -35.29 35.68 17.36
C GLU A 125 -35.69 36.59 18.54
N GLN A 126 -35.68 36.07 19.78
CA GLN A 126 -35.95 36.83 21.00
C GLN A 126 -34.67 37.36 21.67
N ASP A 127 -33.53 37.32 20.96
CA ASP A 127 -32.21 37.72 21.44
C ASP A 127 -31.72 36.91 22.65
N ARG A 128 -32.22 35.69 22.82
CA ARG A 128 -31.76 34.75 23.85
C ARG A 128 -30.65 33.90 23.28
N GLN A 129 -29.61 33.66 24.09
CA GLN A 129 -28.54 32.76 23.69
C GLN A 129 -29.09 31.35 23.43
N CYS A 130 -28.70 30.78 22.30
CA CYS A 130 -29.08 29.45 21.85
C CYS A 130 -27.86 28.66 21.38
N MET A 131 -28.05 27.37 21.17
CA MET A 131 -27.07 26.46 20.58
C MET A 131 -26.97 26.70 19.07
N GLU A 132 -25.98 26.10 18.42
CA GLU A 132 -25.74 26.25 16.97
C GLU A 132 -26.90 25.73 16.12
N ASP A 133 -27.69 24.77 16.61
CA ASP A 133 -28.91 24.26 15.98
C ASP A 133 -30.16 25.10 16.28
N GLY A 134 -30.04 26.10 17.17
CA GLY A 134 -31.11 26.94 17.65
C GLY A 134 -31.87 26.41 18.87
N ALA A 135 -31.49 25.27 19.44
CA ALA A 135 -32.03 24.80 20.71
C ALA A 135 -31.70 25.79 21.85
N PRO A 136 -32.54 25.87 22.91
CA PRO A 136 -32.24 26.72 24.06
C PRO A 136 -30.86 26.40 24.65
N PHE A 137 -30.08 27.44 24.94
CA PHE A 137 -28.81 27.25 25.62
C PHE A 137 -29.07 26.69 27.02
N PRO A 138 -28.40 25.58 27.43
CA PRO A 138 -28.73 24.92 28.68
C PRO A 138 -28.42 25.81 29.89
N GLU A 139 -29.29 25.74 30.89
CA GLU A 139 -29.03 26.40 32.16
C GLU A 139 -27.86 25.70 32.85
N ARG A 140 -26.84 26.48 33.23
CA ARG A 140 -25.65 25.93 33.89
C ARG A 140 -26.04 25.30 35.23
N PRO A 141 -25.79 24.00 35.44
CA PRO A 141 -26.04 23.35 36.72
C PRO A 141 -25.26 24.00 37.87
N LYS A 142 -25.81 23.99 39.08
CA LYS A 142 -25.21 24.66 40.25
C LYS A 142 -23.83 24.11 40.64
N ASN A 143 -23.58 22.84 40.35
CA ASN A 143 -22.33 22.13 40.63
C ASN A 143 -21.25 22.32 39.55
N VAL A 144 -21.59 22.94 38.42
CA VAL A 144 -20.63 23.32 37.38
C VAL A 144 -20.04 24.70 37.71
N PRO A 145 -18.71 24.90 37.67
CA PRO A 145 -18.09 26.20 37.94
C PRO A 145 -18.60 27.34 37.04
N ALA A 146 -18.58 28.57 37.55
CA ALA A 146 -19.16 29.73 36.84
C ALA A 146 -18.40 30.14 35.57
N ASP A 147 -17.11 29.80 35.51
CA ASP A 147 -16.20 29.99 34.39
C ASP A 147 -16.22 28.83 33.39
N ALA A 148 -17.10 27.84 33.58
CA ALA A 148 -17.23 26.73 32.66
C ALA A 148 -17.80 27.17 31.30
N HIS A 149 -17.18 26.69 30.23
CA HIS A 149 -17.63 26.88 28.87
C HIS A 149 -18.40 25.65 28.40
N PHE A 150 -19.62 25.84 27.89
CA PHE A 150 -20.37 24.76 27.26
C PHE A 150 -19.89 24.60 25.82
N ARG A 151 -19.36 23.43 25.46
CA ARG A 151 -18.77 23.17 24.14
C ARG A 151 -19.11 21.78 23.63
N LYS A 152 -19.27 21.67 22.32
CA LYS A 152 -19.40 20.39 21.60
C LYS A 152 -18.03 19.72 21.47
N ARG A 153 -17.94 18.43 21.76
CA ARG A 153 -16.75 17.62 21.48
C ARG A 153 -16.76 17.19 20.01
N GLU A 154 -15.61 17.32 19.35
CA GLU A 154 -15.46 16.95 17.93
C GLU A 154 -15.56 15.44 17.69
N GLN A 155 -15.11 14.62 18.65
CA GLN A 155 -15.00 13.16 18.49
C GLN A 155 -16.35 12.45 18.34
N ASP A 156 -17.34 12.84 19.14
CA ASP A 156 -18.66 12.18 19.22
C ASP A 156 -19.84 13.16 19.13
N GLY A 157 -19.57 14.46 19.06
CA GLY A 157 -20.61 15.48 18.97
C GLY A 157 -21.35 15.75 20.28
N GLU A 158 -20.93 15.18 21.40
CA GLU A 158 -21.55 15.42 22.71
C GLU A 158 -21.18 16.80 23.26
N TYR A 159 -22.13 17.46 23.93
CA TYR A 159 -21.85 18.71 24.64
C TYR A 159 -21.40 18.47 26.07
N ARG A 160 -20.41 19.26 26.53
CA ARG A 160 -19.92 19.24 27.91
C ARG A 160 -19.67 20.65 28.43
N TRP A 161 -19.80 20.80 29.74
CA TRP A 161 -19.22 21.94 30.44
C TRP A 161 -17.74 21.68 30.66
N VAL A 162 -16.89 22.62 30.28
CA VAL A 162 -15.43 22.47 30.33
C VAL A 162 -14.83 23.64 31.09
N VAL A 163 -13.98 23.32 32.06
CA VAL A 163 -13.21 24.29 32.85
C VAL A 163 -11.74 23.95 32.70
N GLY A 164 -10.92 24.93 32.36
CA GLY A 164 -9.50 24.74 32.19
C GLY A 164 -8.79 26.00 31.75
N SER A 165 -7.47 25.99 31.82
CA SER A 165 -6.62 27.11 31.43
C SER A 165 -5.89 26.80 30.13
N VAL A 166 -5.70 27.83 29.32
CA VAL A 166 -4.90 27.80 28.10
C VAL A 166 -3.79 28.84 28.16
N VAL A 167 -2.68 28.57 27.48
CA VAL A 167 -1.61 29.52 27.19
C VAL A 167 -1.63 29.82 25.70
N ASP A 168 -1.64 31.10 25.36
CA ASP A 168 -1.45 31.60 24.01
C ASP A 168 0.05 31.83 23.78
N HIS A 169 0.65 31.08 22.84
CA HIS A 169 2.07 31.16 22.53
C HIS A 169 2.42 32.34 21.60
N GLN A 170 1.43 33.13 21.16
CA GLN A 170 1.60 34.29 20.28
C GLN A 170 2.16 33.97 18.88
N ASP A 171 2.26 32.68 18.53
CA ASP A 171 2.62 32.16 17.20
C ASP A 171 1.40 31.59 16.45
N GLY A 172 0.19 31.82 16.98
CA GLY A 172 -1.06 31.24 16.50
C GLY A 172 -1.42 29.91 17.19
N THR A 173 -0.60 29.40 18.11
CA THR A 173 -0.91 28.19 18.87
C THR A 173 -1.40 28.48 20.29
N ILE A 174 -2.44 27.75 20.70
CA ILE A 174 -3.02 27.80 22.05
C ILE A 174 -2.89 26.41 22.68
N ALA A 175 -2.19 26.32 23.80
CA ALA A 175 -1.94 25.07 24.51
C ALA A 175 -2.75 24.97 25.81
N ARG A 176 -3.36 23.81 26.06
CA ARG A 176 -3.97 23.49 27.36
C ARG A 176 -2.89 23.38 28.44
N ILE A 177 -3.15 23.94 29.61
CA ILE A 177 -2.30 23.84 30.79
C ILE A 177 -3.10 23.56 32.06
N GLY A 178 -2.46 22.92 33.02
CA GLY A 178 -3.02 22.66 34.35
C GLY A 178 -4.17 21.66 34.33
N THR A 179 -5.01 21.71 35.37
CA THR A 179 -6.13 20.78 35.53
C THR A 179 -7.35 21.24 34.73
N TRP A 180 -7.81 20.37 33.85
CA TRP A 180 -9.04 20.48 33.09
C TRP A 180 -10.11 19.59 33.70
N ARG A 181 -11.33 20.11 33.81
CA ARG A 181 -12.49 19.38 34.30
C ARG A 181 -13.60 19.39 33.27
N PHE A 182 -14.22 18.24 33.08
CA PHE A 182 -15.28 18.01 32.11
C PHE A 182 -16.52 17.51 32.83
N TYR A 183 -17.66 18.13 32.56
CA TYR A 183 -18.94 17.77 33.14
C TYR A 183 -19.98 17.47 32.04
N THR A 184 -20.91 16.54 32.30
CA THR A 184 -22.09 16.32 31.45
C THR A 184 -22.97 17.57 31.40
N PRO A 185 -23.91 17.71 30.46
CA PRO A 185 -24.88 18.81 30.44
C PRO A 185 -25.64 18.99 31.77
N GLU A 186 -25.90 17.90 32.49
CA GLU A 186 -26.57 17.85 33.80
C GLU A 186 -25.62 18.18 34.97
N GLY A 187 -24.32 18.30 34.71
CA GLY A 187 -23.31 18.75 35.66
C GLY A 187 -22.52 17.63 36.36
N VAL A 188 -22.65 16.38 35.94
CA VAL A 188 -21.87 15.28 36.53
C VAL A 188 -20.42 15.36 36.05
N LEU A 189 -19.43 15.36 36.95
CA LEU A 189 -18.01 15.34 36.60
C LEU A 189 -17.68 13.99 35.95
N VAL A 190 -17.15 14.00 34.73
CA VAL A 190 -16.80 12.78 33.97
C VAL A 190 -15.30 12.61 33.76
N ALA A 191 -14.54 13.70 33.82
CA ALA A 191 -13.09 13.64 33.73
C ALA A 191 -12.41 14.82 34.46
N GLU A 192 -11.30 14.52 35.12
CA GLU A 192 -10.31 15.47 35.62
C GLU A 192 -8.95 15.11 35.02
N GLU A 193 -8.41 15.99 34.17
CA GLU A 193 -7.24 15.72 33.34
C GLU A 193 -6.19 16.81 33.53
N ASN A 194 -4.92 16.44 33.72
CA ASN A 194 -3.84 17.41 33.82
C ASN A 194 -3.13 17.56 32.47
N TYR A 195 -2.85 18.80 32.06
CA TYR A 195 -2.19 19.14 30.80
C TYR A 195 -0.92 19.96 31.02
N LYS A 196 0.10 19.70 30.19
CA LYS A 196 1.32 20.48 30.06
C LYS A 196 1.64 20.66 28.58
N ASP A 197 1.80 21.90 28.14
CA ASP A 197 2.09 22.27 26.74
C ASP A 197 1.15 21.59 25.74
N GLY A 198 -0.16 21.57 26.06
CA GLY A 198 -1.19 20.99 25.21
C GLY A 198 -1.31 19.47 25.26
N LYS A 199 -0.39 18.76 25.93
CA LYS A 199 -0.40 17.30 26.07
C LYS A 199 -0.87 16.88 27.46
N LEU A 200 -1.57 15.75 27.55
CA LEU A 200 -1.98 15.15 28.82
C LEU A 200 -0.73 14.77 29.63
N HIS A 201 -0.57 15.34 30.82
CA HIS A 201 0.62 15.20 31.66
C HIS A 201 0.25 15.34 33.14
N GLY A 202 0.53 14.31 33.93
CA GLY A 202 0.12 14.18 35.31
C GLY A 202 -1.06 13.23 35.49
N LEU A 203 -1.74 13.32 36.62
CA LEU A 203 -2.84 12.42 36.98
C LEU A 203 -4.09 12.72 36.13
N ALA A 204 -4.72 11.69 35.58
CA ALA A 204 -6.02 11.75 34.92
C ALA A 204 -6.99 10.83 35.67
N LYS A 205 -8.19 11.34 35.96
CA LYS A 205 -9.26 10.61 36.64
C LYS A 205 -10.50 10.63 35.78
N TYR A 206 -11.09 9.46 35.56
CA TYR A 206 -12.32 9.30 34.82
C TYR A 206 -13.43 8.80 35.76
N PHE A 207 -14.66 9.24 35.49
CA PHE A 207 -15.82 8.98 36.33
C PHE A 207 -16.99 8.49 35.48
N SER A 208 -17.87 7.68 36.07
CA SER A 208 -19.09 7.21 35.42
C SER A 208 -20.05 8.38 35.13
N PRO A 209 -20.57 8.53 33.90
CA PRO A 209 -21.57 9.56 33.59
C PRO A 209 -22.87 9.41 34.40
N GLU A 210 -23.21 8.18 34.83
CA GLU A 210 -24.45 7.87 35.54
C GLU A 210 -24.35 8.09 37.05
N SER A 211 -23.24 7.64 37.66
CA SER A 211 -23.07 7.66 39.12
C SER A 211 -22.13 8.74 39.63
N GLY A 212 -21.25 9.28 38.77
CA GLY A 212 -20.16 10.18 39.17
C GLY A 212 -19.06 9.50 39.99
N GLU A 213 -19.07 8.18 40.11
CA GLU A 213 -18.05 7.42 40.82
C GLU A 213 -16.79 7.24 39.97
N PRO A 214 -15.59 7.23 40.57
CA PRO A 214 -14.33 7.06 39.85
C PRO A 214 -14.27 5.66 39.22
N THR A 215 -14.07 5.62 37.90
CA THR A 215 -13.92 4.38 37.12
C THR A 215 -12.46 4.05 36.86
N GLU A 216 -11.61 5.08 36.72
CA GLU A 216 -10.22 4.90 36.33
C GLU A 216 -9.34 6.06 36.84
N GLU A 217 -8.13 5.75 37.30
CA GLU A 217 -7.09 6.71 37.67
C GLU A 217 -5.77 6.31 37.00
N ILE A 218 -5.22 7.19 36.16
CA ILE A 218 -4.02 6.94 35.35
C ILE A 218 -3.03 8.10 35.48
N THR A 219 -1.74 7.81 35.50
CA THR A 219 -0.71 8.85 35.29
C THR A 219 -0.41 8.97 33.80
N CYS A 220 -0.40 10.17 33.26
CA CYS A 220 -0.06 10.44 31.87
C CYS A 220 1.26 11.20 31.79
N VAL A 221 2.12 10.87 30.82
CA VAL A 221 3.38 11.57 30.56
C VAL A 221 3.48 11.85 29.07
N GLU A 222 3.43 13.12 28.69
CA GLU A 222 3.52 13.59 27.29
C GLU A 222 2.44 13.01 26.37
N GLY A 223 1.23 12.86 26.88
CA GLY A 223 0.09 12.29 26.14
C GLY A 223 -0.05 10.78 26.28
N LYS A 224 0.94 10.09 26.85
CA LYS A 224 0.93 8.63 27.00
C LYS A 224 0.47 8.19 28.39
N LYS A 225 -0.45 7.22 28.44
CA LYS A 225 -0.94 6.58 29.68
C LYS A 225 0.15 5.68 30.26
N ARG A 226 0.80 6.10 31.35
CA ARG A 226 1.87 5.35 32.04
C ARG A 226 1.51 4.99 33.48
N GLY A 227 1.85 3.78 33.90
CA GLY A 227 1.86 3.42 35.32
C GLY A 227 1.12 2.13 35.67
N PRO A 228 0.97 1.84 36.98
CA PRO A 228 0.37 0.60 37.45
C PRO A 228 -1.12 0.59 37.13
N ARG A 229 -1.56 -0.45 36.42
CA ARG A 229 -2.97 -0.67 36.10
C ARG A 229 -3.37 -2.10 36.44
N CYS A 230 -4.62 -2.28 36.83
CA CYS A 230 -5.27 -3.58 36.90
C CYS A 230 -6.47 -3.50 35.95
N ARG A 231 -6.49 -4.29 34.88
CA ARG A 231 -7.58 -4.28 33.89
C ARG A 231 -8.18 -5.66 33.72
N PRO A 232 -9.49 -5.78 33.45
CA PRO A 232 -10.10 -7.06 33.11
C PRO A 232 -9.50 -7.58 31.80
N LEU A 233 -9.36 -8.90 31.70
CA LEU A 233 -9.08 -9.56 30.43
C LEU A 233 -10.40 -9.69 29.68
N GLU A 234 -10.42 -9.33 28.41
CA GLU A 234 -11.58 -9.63 27.54
C GLU A 234 -11.80 -11.14 27.52
N GLN A 235 -13.02 -11.57 27.83
CA GLN A 235 -13.42 -12.96 27.79
C GLN A 235 -14.32 -13.17 26.59
N ASP A 236 -13.81 -13.89 25.61
CA ASP A 236 -14.64 -14.46 24.56
C ASP A 236 -15.12 -15.83 25.03
N GLU A 237 -16.45 -16.02 25.17
CA GLU A 237 -17.03 -17.30 25.59
C GLU A 237 -16.77 -18.41 24.54
N SER A 238 -16.48 -18.05 23.30
CA SER A 238 -16.16 -19.00 22.22
C SER A 238 -14.69 -19.46 22.24
N GLU A 239 -13.79 -18.69 22.86
CA GLU A 239 -12.38 -18.99 22.97
C GLU A 239 -11.84 -18.73 24.39
N PRO A 240 -11.86 -19.75 25.26
CA PRO A 240 -11.42 -19.58 26.63
C PRO A 240 -9.92 -19.26 26.67
N LEU A 241 -9.55 -18.36 27.58
CA LEU A 241 -8.16 -18.08 27.93
C LEU A 241 -7.42 -19.38 28.30
N GLN A 242 -6.15 -19.48 27.93
CA GLN A 242 -5.29 -20.63 28.26
C GLN A 242 -5.23 -20.91 29.78
N VAL A 243 -5.43 -19.87 30.61
CA VAL A 243 -5.66 -20.03 32.06
C VAL A 243 -6.91 -19.26 32.48
N LYS A 244 -7.54 -19.65 33.60
CA LYS A 244 -8.74 -18.98 34.16
C LYS A 244 -8.47 -17.60 34.77
N ALA A 245 -7.55 -16.83 34.20
CA ALA A 245 -7.32 -15.45 34.60
C ALA A 245 -8.51 -14.61 34.15
N VAL A 246 -8.90 -13.62 34.96
CA VAL A 246 -9.98 -12.68 34.63
C VAL A 246 -9.48 -11.25 34.54
N SER A 247 -8.26 -10.99 35.04
CA SER A 247 -7.65 -9.66 35.02
C SER A 247 -6.13 -9.77 34.94
N GLU A 248 -5.51 -8.68 34.50
CA GLU A 248 -4.06 -8.50 34.52
C GLU A 248 -3.67 -7.24 35.26
N ARG A 249 -2.55 -7.31 35.98
CA ARG A 249 -1.97 -6.20 36.73
C ARG A 249 -0.49 -6.06 36.42
N GLY A 250 -0.06 -4.83 36.18
CA GLY A 250 1.33 -4.52 35.87
C GLY A 250 1.54 -3.03 35.61
N GLU A 251 2.76 -2.67 35.23
CA GLU A 251 3.03 -1.35 34.67
C GLU A 251 2.76 -1.38 33.16
N PHE A 252 2.15 -0.31 32.63
CA PHE A 252 1.82 -0.23 31.21
C PHE A 252 2.11 1.16 30.65
N GLU A 253 2.40 1.22 29.36
CA GLU A 253 2.46 2.44 28.53
C GLU A 253 1.50 2.30 27.35
N ASP A 254 0.44 3.12 27.28
CA ASP A 254 -0.57 3.13 26.20
C ASP A 254 -1.17 1.75 25.85
N ASP A 255 -1.10 0.80 26.79
CA ASP A 255 -1.59 -0.59 26.75
C ASP A 255 -0.53 -1.69 26.52
N ALA A 256 0.71 -1.29 26.22
CA ALA A 256 1.86 -2.19 26.20
C ALA A 256 2.39 -2.42 27.62
N PRO A 257 2.64 -3.68 28.02
CA PRO A 257 3.20 -3.98 29.34
C PRO A 257 4.67 -3.54 29.44
N LEU A 258 5.03 -3.05 30.62
CA LEU A 258 6.38 -2.68 31.02
C LEU A 258 6.84 -3.62 32.13
N GLY A 259 7.74 -4.53 31.80
CA GLY A 259 8.31 -5.49 32.74
C GLY A 259 7.31 -6.57 33.15
N VAL A 260 7.10 -6.71 34.46
CA VAL A 260 6.36 -7.85 35.02
C VAL A 260 4.86 -7.59 34.98
N VAL A 261 4.13 -8.55 34.41
CA VAL A 261 2.66 -8.61 34.42
C VAL A 261 2.22 -9.85 35.20
N GLU A 262 1.25 -9.65 36.09
CA GLU A 262 0.59 -10.69 36.87
C GLU A 262 -0.83 -10.91 36.36
N TYR A 263 -1.23 -12.16 36.17
CA TYR A 263 -2.57 -12.55 35.75
C TYR A 263 -3.30 -13.17 36.92
N LEU A 264 -4.52 -12.69 37.20
CA LEU A 264 -5.23 -13.01 38.43
C LEU A 264 -6.57 -13.70 38.14
N ASP A 265 -6.97 -14.63 39.02
CA ASP A 265 -8.31 -15.20 39.00
C ASP A 265 -9.36 -14.24 39.61
N GLY A 266 -10.64 -14.64 39.60
CA GLY A 266 -11.74 -13.84 40.17
C GLY A 266 -11.67 -13.59 41.68
N ALA A 267 -10.78 -14.29 42.40
CA ALA A 267 -10.50 -14.05 43.82
C ALA A 267 -9.24 -13.19 44.03
N GLY A 268 -8.59 -12.73 42.96
CA GLY A 268 -7.36 -11.93 43.01
C GLY A 268 -6.09 -12.75 43.27
N LYS A 269 -6.13 -14.08 43.11
CA LYS A 269 -4.94 -14.93 43.21
C LYS A 269 -4.14 -14.91 41.90
N VAL A 270 -2.83 -14.73 42.00
CA VAL A 270 -1.91 -14.76 40.85
C VAL A 270 -1.83 -16.18 40.29
N LEU A 271 -2.22 -16.35 39.03
CA LEU A 271 -2.17 -17.60 38.27
C LEU A 271 -0.90 -17.70 37.41
N ALA A 272 -0.45 -16.59 36.85
CA ALA A 272 0.76 -16.52 36.04
C ALA A 272 1.47 -15.18 36.27
N ARG A 273 2.80 -15.21 36.11
CA ARG A 273 3.67 -14.03 36.20
C ARG A 273 4.65 -14.07 35.05
N ILE A 274 4.60 -13.05 34.19
CA ILE A 274 5.39 -12.97 32.96
C ILE A 274 6.23 -11.69 33.00
N ASP A 275 7.53 -11.82 32.82
CA ASP A 275 8.41 -10.66 32.62
C ASP A 275 8.54 -10.37 31.13
N THR A 276 7.81 -9.35 30.66
CA THR A 276 7.86 -8.87 29.28
C THR A 276 9.09 -7.98 29.02
N GLY A 277 9.89 -7.69 30.04
CA GLY A 277 11.01 -6.75 30.03
C GLY A 277 10.62 -5.35 29.56
N LEU A 278 11.59 -4.59 29.07
CA LEU A 278 11.37 -3.20 28.66
C LEU A 278 11.05 -3.11 27.16
N PRO A 279 10.34 -2.06 26.72
CA PRO A 279 10.11 -1.81 25.29
C PRO A 279 11.40 -1.81 24.49
N GLU A 280 11.32 -2.24 23.25
CA GLU A 280 12.50 -2.38 22.41
C GLU A 280 13.27 -1.08 22.18
N ASP A 281 14.58 -1.21 22.29
CA ASP A 281 15.56 -0.16 22.05
C ASP A 281 16.20 -0.40 20.67
N LEU A 282 15.99 0.55 19.76
CA LEU A 282 16.49 0.46 18.40
C LEU A 282 18.02 0.34 18.36
N GLU A 283 18.74 0.99 19.27
CA GLU A 283 20.20 0.91 19.34
C GLU A 283 20.67 -0.52 19.68
N ALA A 284 19.95 -1.22 20.55
CA ALA A 284 20.25 -2.60 20.89
C ALA A 284 19.94 -3.56 19.74
N THR A 285 18.85 -3.31 19.00
CA THR A 285 18.55 -4.07 17.78
C THR A 285 19.64 -3.88 16.73
N GLN A 286 20.10 -2.64 16.52
CA GLN A 286 21.20 -2.31 15.63
C GLN A 286 22.52 -2.97 16.07
N GLN A 287 22.79 -3.05 17.37
CA GLN A 287 23.94 -3.77 17.92
C GLN A 287 23.91 -5.25 17.53
N VAL A 288 22.77 -5.93 17.66
CA VAL A 288 22.62 -7.35 17.28
C VAL A 288 22.71 -7.51 15.76
N LEU A 289 22.14 -6.58 14.99
CA LEU A 289 22.18 -6.59 13.53
C LEU A 289 23.63 -6.49 13.02
N GLY A 290 24.41 -5.55 13.55
CA GLY A 290 25.80 -5.34 13.17
C GLY A 290 26.80 -6.37 13.71
N ALA A 291 26.38 -7.26 14.61
CA ALA A 291 27.25 -8.29 15.18
C ALA A 291 27.52 -9.42 14.17
N GLY A 292 28.80 -9.84 14.10
CA GLY A 292 29.26 -10.91 13.21
C GLY A 292 29.27 -12.31 13.84
N GLY A 293 28.95 -12.47 15.12
CA GLY A 293 29.00 -13.71 15.89
C GLY A 293 29.05 -13.45 17.41
N GLY A 294 29.11 -14.50 18.23
CA GLY A 294 29.14 -14.37 19.69
C GLY A 294 27.77 -14.07 20.29
N PHE A 295 26.72 -14.58 19.64
CA PHE A 295 25.34 -14.23 19.94
C PHE A 295 24.87 -14.73 21.31
N ALA A 296 25.44 -15.83 21.81
CA ALA A 296 25.14 -16.36 23.14
C ALA A 296 25.53 -15.36 24.26
N ASP A 297 26.72 -14.76 24.17
CA ASP A 297 27.20 -13.78 25.15
C ASP A 297 26.44 -12.46 25.04
N LEU A 298 26.18 -12.02 23.80
CA LEU A 298 25.37 -10.83 23.53
C LEU A 298 23.96 -10.96 24.08
N ALA A 299 23.30 -12.11 23.85
CA ALA A 299 22.01 -12.43 24.44
C ALA A 299 22.05 -12.37 25.98
N GLY A 300 23.10 -12.91 26.60
CA GLY A 300 23.27 -12.84 28.06
C GLY A 300 23.49 -11.43 28.62
N ALA A 301 24.06 -10.51 27.84
CA ALA A 301 24.17 -9.10 28.20
C ALA A 301 22.80 -8.38 28.08
N LEU A 302 22.12 -8.54 26.95
CA LEU A 302 20.84 -7.90 26.67
C LEU A 302 19.73 -8.35 27.63
N LEU A 303 19.74 -9.62 28.05
CA LEU A 303 18.84 -10.14 29.07
C LEU A 303 19.04 -9.44 30.43
N ARG A 304 20.29 -9.18 30.84
CA ARG A 304 20.60 -8.45 32.09
C ARG A 304 20.15 -6.99 32.02
N GLU A 305 20.16 -6.40 30.85
CA GLU A 305 19.65 -5.05 30.58
C GLU A 305 18.12 -5.02 30.39
N ARG A 306 17.46 -6.18 30.38
CA ARG A 306 16.01 -6.35 30.14
C ARG A 306 15.54 -5.82 28.78
N LYS A 307 16.43 -5.84 27.78
CA LYS A 307 16.13 -5.52 26.37
C LYS A 307 15.64 -6.78 25.67
N THR A 308 14.39 -7.16 25.94
CA THR A 308 13.85 -8.51 25.67
C THR A 308 13.87 -8.92 24.20
N GLY A 309 13.44 -8.06 23.29
CA GLY A 309 13.39 -8.32 21.87
C GLY A 309 14.78 -8.37 21.24
N ALA A 310 15.70 -7.46 21.57
CA ALA A 310 17.10 -7.56 21.16
C ALA A 310 17.76 -8.84 21.71
N TRP A 311 17.43 -9.23 22.95
CA TRP A 311 17.82 -10.51 23.52
C TRP A 311 17.29 -11.71 22.72
N LEU A 312 16.00 -11.71 22.37
CA LEU A 312 15.39 -12.73 21.51
C LEU A 312 16.01 -12.74 20.12
N PHE A 313 16.35 -11.58 19.56
CA PHE A 313 17.00 -11.46 18.27
C PHE A 313 18.39 -12.10 18.31
N ALA A 314 19.18 -11.79 19.33
CA ALA A 314 20.48 -12.42 19.53
C ALA A 314 20.35 -13.94 19.72
N LEU A 315 19.38 -14.41 20.51
CA LEU A 315 19.11 -15.85 20.64
C LEU A 315 18.72 -16.48 19.29
N GLY A 316 17.86 -15.84 18.51
CA GLY A 316 17.44 -16.28 17.19
C GLY A 316 18.62 -16.46 16.25
N ARG A 317 19.47 -15.42 16.11
CA ARG A 317 20.70 -15.51 15.31
C ARG A 317 21.66 -16.59 15.82
N GLY A 318 21.80 -16.71 17.14
CA GLY A 318 22.61 -17.74 17.77
C GLY A 318 22.16 -19.15 17.43
N VAL A 319 20.84 -19.41 17.43
CA VAL A 319 20.27 -20.70 17.02
C VAL A 319 20.46 -20.93 15.53
N GLY A 320 20.14 -19.94 14.69
CA GLY A 320 20.30 -20.04 13.23
C GLY A 320 21.74 -20.33 12.79
N ARG A 321 22.73 -19.88 13.55
CA ARG A 321 24.16 -20.19 13.32
C ARG A 321 24.68 -21.43 14.01
N GLY A 322 23.86 -22.10 14.83
CA GLY A 322 24.30 -23.22 15.66
C GLY A 322 25.25 -22.83 16.80
N GLU A 323 25.33 -21.54 17.16
CA GLU A 323 26.07 -21.06 18.34
C GLU A 323 25.30 -21.31 19.64
N THR A 324 23.98 -21.48 19.55
CA THR A 324 23.06 -21.63 20.69
C THR A 324 22.06 -22.77 20.45
N ASP A 325 21.70 -23.48 21.52
CA ASP A 325 20.69 -24.54 21.49
C ASP A 325 19.27 -23.97 21.27
N ALA A 326 18.50 -24.60 20.38
CA ALA A 326 17.11 -24.23 20.09
C ALA A 326 16.19 -24.28 21.32
N GLU A 327 16.49 -25.13 22.31
CA GLU A 327 15.73 -25.20 23.57
C GLU A 327 15.76 -23.88 24.35
N LYS A 328 16.86 -23.11 24.24
CA LYS A 328 16.94 -21.79 24.90
C LYS A 328 15.98 -20.79 24.26
N LEU A 329 15.88 -20.78 22.92
CA LEU A 329 14.94 -19.93 22.21
C LEU A 329 13.50 -20.38 22.47
N ARG A 330 13.21 -21.69 22.42
CA ARG A 330 11.89 -22.23 22.73
C ARG A 330 11.44 -21.85 24.14
N GLY A 331 12.33 -22.01 25.13
CA GLY A 331 12.08 -21.59 26.51
C GLY A 331 11.86 -20.08 26.65
N ALA A 332 12.61 -19.26 25.91
CA ALA A 332 12.43 -17.81 25.89
C ALA A 332 11.07 -17.39 25.32
N LEU A 333 10.67 -17.97 24.18
CA LEU A 333 9.36 -17.71 23.56
C LEU A 333 8.21 -18.18 24.46
N ALA A 334 8.31 -19.38 25.03
CA ALA A 334 7.31 -19.91 25.97
C ALA A 334 7.21 -19.07 27.25
N GLY A 335 8.32 -18.53 27.73
CA GLY A 335 8.35 -17.64 28.90
C GLY A 335 7.66 -16.28 28.68
N LEU A 336 7.47 -15.87 27.42
CA LEU A 336 6.79 -14.65 27.03
C LEU A 336 5.34 -14.88 26.57
N ALA A 337 4.94 -16.15 26.36
CA ALA A 337 3.59 -16.50 25.97
C ALA A 337 2.59 -16.06 27.04
N ARG A 338 1.67 -15.16 26.66
CA ARG A 338 0.66 -14.62 27.56
C ARG A 338 -0.51 -15.61 27.66
N PRO A 339 -1.18 -15.71 28.83
CA PRO A 339 -2.26 -16.66 29.03
C PRO A 339 -3.58 -16.15 28.43
N TRP A 340 -3.50 -15.74 27.18
CA TRP A 340 -4.60 -15.23 26.38
C TRP A 340 -5.26 -16.35 25.59
N SER A 341 -6.35 -16.06 24.88
CA SER A 341 -6.87 -16.96 23.86
C SER A 341 -5.95 -16.93 22.63
N ASP A 342 -6.09 -17.95 21.78
CA ASP A 342 -5.35 -18.00 20.53
C ASP A 342 -5.77 -16.86 19.61
N HIS A 343 -7.05 -16.46 19.60
CA HIS A 343 -7.52 -15.27 18.88
C HIS A 343 -6.86 -13.97 19.34
N ALA A 344 -6.75 -13.71 20.65
CA ALA A 344 -6.08 -12.51 21.15
C ALA A 344 -4.58 -12.49 20.79
N THR A 345 -3.93 -13.65 20.90
CA THR A 345 -2.52 -13.84 20.47
C THR A 345 -2.36 -13.62 18.97
N PHE A 346 -3.32 -14.11 18.18
CA PHE A 346 -3.40 -13.89 16.74
C PHE A 346 -3.54 -12.41 16.40
N HIS A 347 -4.42 -11.66 17.07
CA HIS A 347 -4.57 -10.21 16.84
C HIS A 347 -3.28 -9.43 17.08
N VAL A 348 -2.56 -9.71 18.16
CA VAL A 348 -1.25 -9.09 18.41
C VAL A 348 -0.25 -9.43 17.30
N THR A 349 -0.27 -10.68 16.85
CA THR A 349 0.58 -11.15 15.74
C THR A 349 0.26 -10.41 14.44
N GLN A 350 -1.03 -10.28 14.08
CA GLN A 350 -1.44 -9.56 12.87
C GLN A 350 -1.17 -8.05 12.96
N TYR A 351 -1.38 -7.45 14.14
CA TYR A 351 -1.06 -6.04 14.36
C TYR A 351 0.43 -5.77 14.15
N ALA A 352 1.30 -6.61 14.73
CA ALA A 352 2.75 -6.49 14.52
C ALA A 352 3.12 -6.61 13.04
N LYS A 353 2.57 -7.60 12.33
CA LYS A 353 2.76 -7.76 10.88
C LYS A 353 2.31 -6.52 10.10
N MET A 354 1.11 -6.01 10.37
CA MET A 354 0.57 -4.81 9.72
C MET A 354 1.46 -3.58 9.94
N VAL A 355 1.93 -3.36 11.18
CA VAL A 355 2.85 -2.25 11.49
C VAL A 355 4.13 -2.36 10.68
N VAL A 356 4.75 -3.54 10.65
CA VAL A 356 5.97 -3.78 9.87
C VAL A 356 5.72 -3.59 8.38
N SER A 357 4.64 -4.14 7.81
CA SER A 357 4.30 -3.95 6.39
C SER A 357 4.10 -2.48 6.02
N ASN A 358 3.45 -1.69 6.89
CA ASN A 358 3.33 -0.25 6.70
C ASN A 358 4.70 0.45 6.75
N MET A 359 5.57 0.04 7.66
CA MET A 359 6.93 0.59 7.74
C MET A 359 7.74 0.31 6.48
N VAL A 360 7.68 -0.92 5.94
CA VAL A 360 8.30 -1.27 4.66
C VAL A 360 7.78 -0.39 3.53
N ARG A 361 6.45 -0.22 3.45
CA ARG A 361 5.80 0.64 2.46
C ARG A 361 6.29 2.10 2.50
N PHE A 362 6.66 2.60 3.68
CA PHE A 362 7.20 3.94 3.86
C PHE A 362 8.74 4.00 3.94
N GLY A 363 9.43 2.95 3.46
CA GLY A 363 10.88 2.94 3.29
C GLY A 363 11.68 2.77 4.59
N ALA A 364 11.12 2.11 5.61
CA ALA A 364 11.88 1.77 6.81
C ALA A 364 12.95 0.70 6.51
N GLY A 365 14.11 0.84 7.15
CA GLY A 365 15.21 -0.13 7.05
C GLY A 365 15.00 -1.39 7.90
N PRO A 366 15.88 -2.39 7.73
CA PRO A 366 15.77 -3.70 8.40
C PRO A 366 15.84 -3.61 9.92
N ASP A 367 16.61 -2.67 10.46
CA ASP A 367 16.74 -2.41 11.90
C ASP A 367 15.39 -2.07 12.53
N LYS A 368 14.66 -1.10 11.95
CA LYS A 368 13.36 -0.65 12.46
C LYS A 368 12.30 -1.73 12.32
N CYS A 369 12.29 -2.45 11.20
CA CYS A 369 11.35 -3.55 10.96
C CYS A 369 11.57 -4.70 11.96
N LEU A 370 12.82 -5.15 12.14
CA LEU A 370 13.14 -6.17 13.13
C LEU A 370 12.79 -5.73 14.55
N ASN A 371 13.08 -4.48 14.91
CA ASN A 371 12.72 -3.94 16.21
C ASN A 371 11.21 -4.08 16.49
N GLN A 372 10.36 -3.86 15.48
CA GLN A 372 8.91 -4.06 15.62
C GLN A 372 8.48 -5.52 15.60
N VAL A 373 9.14 -6.40 14.83
CA VAL A 373 8.89 -7.85 14.87
C VAL A 373 9.12 -8.37 16.29
N PHE A 374 10.26 -8.05 16.89
CA PHE A 374 10.60 -8.51 18.24
C PHE A 374 9.77 -7.82 19.33
N GLU A 375 9.35 -6.56 19.13
CA GLU A 375 8.36 -5.91 19.99
C GLU A 375 7.00 -6.64 19.93
N GLY A 376 6.59 -7.16 18.77
CA GLY A 376 5.40 -8.00 18.62
C GLY A 376 5.48 -9.29 19.44
N ILE A 377 6.64 -9.96 19.43
CA ILE A 377 6.89 -11.16 20.26
C ILE A 377 6.85 -10.78 21.75
N ARG A 378 7.51 -9.69 22.13
CA ARG A 378 7.52 -9.16 23.51
C ARG A 378 6.12 -8.85 24.04
N ARG A 379 5.22 -8.37 23.18
CA ARG A 379 3.82 -8.09 23.49
C ARG A 379 2.94 -9.32 23.62
N GLY A 380 3.45 -10.50 23.28
CA GLY A 380 2.78 -11.79 23.40
C GLY A 380 2.23 -12.34 22.08
N GLY A 381 2.74 -11.93 20.92
CA GLY A 381 2.41 -12.56 19.64
C GLY A 381 3.05 -13.94 19.47
N PHE A 382 2.61 -14.70 18.47
CA PHE A 382 3.17 -16.02 18.14
C PHE A 382 4.64 -15.89 17.71
N GLY A 383 5.56 -16.28 18.59
CA GLY A 383 6.99 -16.03 18.44
C GLY A 383 7.61 -16.61 17.18
N THR A 384 7.35 -17.89 16.90
CA THR A 384 7.88 -18.62 15.73
C THR A 384 7.34 -18.04 14.42
N GLU A 385 6.07 -17.69 14.38
CA GLU A 385 5.44 -17.07 13.22
C GLU A 385 5.95 -15.64 12.97
N LEU A 386 6.20 -14.85 14.02
CA LEU A 386 6.81 -13.53 13.89
C LEU A 386 8.29 -13.60 13.46
N LEU A 387 9.04 -14.60 13.92
CA LEU A 387 10.40 -14.86 13.44
C LEU A 387 10.40 -15.21 11.94
N ARG A 388 9.52 -16.13 11.50
CA ARG A 388 9.35 -16.48 10.08
C ARG A 388 8.96 -15.26 9.24
N PHE A 389 8.01 -14.46 9.73
CA PHE A 389 7.60 -13.22 9.06
C PHE A 389 8.76 -12.23 8.94
N GLY A 390 9.52 -12.01 10.02
CA GLY A 390 10.71 -11.17 10.01
C GLY A 390 11.77 -11.65 9.03
N ALA A 391 11.95 -12.96 8.88
CA ALA A 391 12.84 -13.54 7.86
C ALA A 391 12.39 -13.18 6.44
N GLY A 392 11.09 -13.27 6.13
CA GLY A 392 10.56 -12.85 4.83
C GLY A 392 10.83 -11.36 4.53
N VAL A 393 10.55 -10.48 5.50
CA VAL A 393 10.82 -9.04 5.39
C VAL A 393 12.29 -8.75 5.13
N LEU A 394 13.20 -9.48 5.77
CA LEU A 394 14.63 -9.34 5.53
C LEU A 394 15.05 -9.80 4.14
N ASP A 395 14.49 -10.89 3.64
CA ASP A 395 14.79 -11.39 2.29
C ASP A 395 14.39 -10.37 1.23
N ASP A 396 13.20 -9.77 1.36
CA ASP A 396 12.70 -8.71 0.49
C ASP A 396 13.61 -7.46 0.51
N MET A 397 14.29 -7.22 1.64
CA MET A 397 15.27 -6.13 1.80
C MET A 397 16.69 -6.49 1.34
N GLY A 398 16.92 -7.69 0.79
CA GLY A 398 18.23 -8.16 0.33
C GLY A 398 19.13 -8.73 1.44
N GLU A 399 18.62 -8.90 2.65
CA GLU A 399 19.34 -9.44 3.82
C GLU A 399 19.16 -10.97 3.94
N SER A 400 19.20 -11.69 2.81
CA SER A 400 18.85 -13.11 2.71
C SER A 400 19.66 -14.04 3.64
N ARG A 401 20.92 -13.69 3.95
CA ARG A 401 21.73 -14.48 4.91
C ARG A 401 21.17 -14.39 6.32
N LEU A 402 20.79 -13.19 6.75
CA LEU A 402 20.18 -12.98 8.05
C LEU A 402 18.76 -13.56 8.10
N ALA A 403 18.01 -13.44 7.00
CA ALA A 403 16.72 -14.10 6.84
C ALA A 403 16.84 -15.62 7.06
N LEU A 404 17.88 -16.26 6.50
CA LEU A 404 18.12 -17.69 6.67
C LEU A 404 18.38 -18.04 8.14
N GLU A 405 19.20 -17.24 8.85
CA GLU A 405 19.43 -17.42 10.29
C GLU A 405 18.11 -17.38 11.09
N LEU A 406 17.22 -16.43 10.80
CA LEU A 406 15.96 -16.28 11.53
C LEU A 406 14.93 -17.36 11.21
N VAL A 407 14.77 -17.77 9.94
CA VAL A 407 13.83 -18.83 9.59
C VAL A 407 14.31 -20.19 10.09
N ASP A 408 15.62 -20.45 10.12
CA ASP A 408 16.20 -21.65 10.73
C ASP A 408 15.92 -21.68 12.24
N ALA A 409 16.04 -20.53 12.91
CA ALA A 409 15.69 -20.39 14.32
C ALA A 409 14.18 -20.60 14.58
N ALA A 410 13.32 -20.09 13.70
CA ALA A 410 11.88 -20.29 13.77
C ALA A 410 11.53 -21.79 13.66
N ILE A 411 12.08 -22.49 12.66
CA ILE A 411 11.88 -23.93 12.44
C ILE A 411 12.36 -24.73 13.66
N ALA A 412 13.54 -24.41 14.20
CA ALA A 412 14.11 -25.14 15.32
C ALA A 412 13.33 -24.93 16.63
N ALA A 413 12.73 -23.74 16.81
CA ALA A 413 11.92 -23.42 18.00
C ALA A 413 10.46 -23.89 17.88
N ALA A 414 9.93 -24.07 16.67
CA ALA A 414 8.54 -24.43 16.42
C ALA A 414 8.16 -25.84 16.92
N PRO A 415 6.89 -26.05 17.30
CA PRO A 415 6.31 -27.38 17.47
C PRO A 415 6.52 -28.25 16.24
N ALA A 416 6.56 -29.58 16.42
CA ALA A 416 6.88 -30.52 15.34
C ALA A 416 5.86 -30.48 14.19
N GLU A 417 4.60 -30.17 14.50
CA GLU A 417 3.50 -30.01 13.58
C GLU A 417 3.56 -28.70 12.78
N GLU A 418 4.14 -27.63 13.34
CA GLU A 418 4.21 -26.31 12.71
C GLU A 418 5.52 -26.09 11.94
N ALA A 419 6.62 -26.70 12.40
CA ALA A 419 7.95 -26.53 11.82
C ALA A 419 8.01 -26.76 10.29
N PRO A 420 7.34 -27.78 9.71
CA PRO A 420 7.33 -27.97 8.26
C PRO A 420 6.68 -26.83 7.48
N LEU A 421 5.73 -26.09 8.06
CA LEU A 421 5.05 -24.98 7.37
C LEU A 421 5.98 -23.77 7.15
N HIS A 422 7.02 -23.64 7.97
CA HIS A 422 8.02 -22.58 7.82
C HIS A 422 9.01 -22.85 6.67
N GLU A 423 9.07 -24.09 6.15
CA GLU A 423 9.95 -24.45 5.02
C GLU A 423 9.55 -23.73 3.72
N TYR A 424 8.31 -23.25 3.59
CA TYR A 424 7.92 -22.37 2.48
C TYR A 424 8.83 -21.14 2.42
N THR A 425 8.96 -20.40 3.51
CA THR A 425 9.79 -19.19 3.58
C THR A 425 11.27 -19.55 3.44
N ARG A 426 11.73 -20.63 4.09
CA ARG A 426 13.12 -21.09 3.97
C ARG A 426 13.51 -21.40 2.53
N SER A 427 12.61 -22.01 1.76
CA SER A 427 12.86 -22.35 0.36
C SER A 427 13.10 -21.11 -0.52
N LEU A 428 12.33 -20.05 -0.31
CA LEU A 428 12.48 -18.77 -1.01
C LEU A 428 13.80 -18.09 -0.64
N VAL A 429 14.10 -17.99 0.65
CA VAL A 429 15.36 -17.40 1.14
C VAL A 429 16.59 -18.15 0.61
N ARG A 430 16.54 -19.49 0.59
CA ARG A 430 17.61 -20.32 0.00
C ARG A 430 17.74 -20.08 -1.50
N ALA A 431 16.63 -19.91 -2.21
CA ALA A 431 16.66 -19.55 -3.62
C ALA A 431 17.29 -18.16 -3.86
N SER A 432 16.96 -17.16 -3.03
CA SER A 432 17.59 -15.83 -3.06
C SER A 432 19.11 -15.90 -2.86
N LEU A 433 19.59 -16.85 -2.04
CA LEU A 433 21.02 -17.14 -1.82
C LEU A 433 21.68 -18.00 -2.92
N GLY A 434 20.93 -18.46 -3.93
CA GLY A 434 21.42 -19.36 -4.98
C GLY A 434 21.64 -20.82 -4.54
N ASP A 435 21.11 -21.20 -3.37
CA ASP A 435 21.12 -22.58 -2.85
C ASP A 435 19.94 -23.38 -3.42
N ARG A 436 20.05 -23.75 -4.70
CA ARG A 436 19.03 -24.55 -5.42
C ARG A 436 18.69 -25.83 -4.68
N ASP A 437 19.70 -26.59 -4.27
CA ASP A 437 19.51 -27.94 -3.72
C ASP A 437 18.86 -27.87 -2.33
N GLY A 438 19.30 -26.92 -1.49
CA GLY A 438 18.66 -26.66 -0.21
C GLY A 438 17.22 -26.16 -0.35
N ALA A 439 16.94 -25.30 -1.34
CA ALA A 439 15.59 -24.82 -1.61
C ALA A 439 14.65 -25.98 -2.01
N LEU A 440 15.10 -26.89 -2.87
CA LEU A 440 14.33 -28.08 -3.26
C LEU A 440 14.12 -29.05 -2.08
N CYS A 441 15.13 -29.25 -1.23
CA CYS A 441 15.00 -30.06 -0.02
C CYS A 441 13.97 -29.49 0.97
N SER A 442 13.89 -28.16 1.10
CA SER A 442 12.83 -27.50 1.87
C SER A 442 11.44 -27.83 1.33
N ILE A 443 11.28 -27.91 0.00
CA ILE A 443 10.00 -28.28 -0.62
C ILE A 443 9.61 -29.73 -0.32
N GLU A 444 10.56 -30.65 -0.35
CA GLU A 444 10.31 -32.05 0.02
C GLU A 444 9.84 -32.18 1.47
N THR A 445 10.36 -31.34 2.36
CA THR A 445 9.95 -31.29 3.76
C THR A 445 8.55 -30.68 3.90
N LEU A 446 8.29 -29.55 3.23
CA LEU A 446 6.98 -28.89 3.21
C LEU A 446 5.88 -29.81 2.66
N ALA A 447 6.18 -30.60 1.62
CA ALA A 447 5.23 -31.50 0.98
C ALA A 447 4.64 -32.57 1.92
N ARG A 448 5.29 -32.84 3.06
CA ARG A 448 4.76 -33.75 4.08
C ARG A 448 3.63 -33.15 4.91
N ALA A 449 3.58 -31.82 5.01
CA ALA A 449 2.57 -31.08 5.79
C ALA A 449 1.56 -30.38 4.88
N ASP A 450 2.02 -29.78 3.77
CA ASP A 450 1.19 -29.06 2.80
C ASP A 450 1.63 -29.39 1.36
N PRO A 451 1.11 -30.50 0.78
CA PRO A 451 1.45 -30.93 -0.58
C PRO A 451 1.07 -29.92 -1.66
N ASP A 452 -0.01 -29.16 -1.48
CA ASP A 452 -0.54 -28.25 -2.48
C ASP A 452 0.35 -27.02 -2.62
N THR A 453 0.66 -26.38 -1.50
CA THR A 453 1.61 -25.27 -1.48
C THR A 453 2.98 -25.71 -1.97
N ALA A 454 3.46 -26.89 -1.53
CA ALA A 454 4.74 -27.45 -1.99
C ALA A 454 4.81 -27.67 -3.51
N ARG A 455 3.72 -28.15 -4.14
CA ARG A 455 3.65 -28.29 -5.62
C ARG A 455 3.79 -26.95 -6.31
N GLY A 456 3.11 -25.91 -5.82
CA GLY A 456 3.14 -24.56 -6.38
C GLY A 456 4.54 -23.94 -6.33
N ILE A 457 5.15 -23.89 -5.15
CA ILE A 457 6.50 -23.32 -4.98
C ILE A 457 7.57 -24.18 -5.67
N GLY A 458 7.43 -25.50 -5.67
CA GLY A 458 8.33 -26.41 -6.38
C GLY A 458 8.33 -26.16 -7.89
N ALA A 459 7.17 -25.84 -8.47
CA ALA A 459 7.07 -25.44 -9.88
C ALA A 459 7.79 -24.11 -10.14
N TYR A 460 7.64 -23.12 -9.25
CA TYR A 460 8.38 -21.85 -9.31
C TYR A 460 9.90 -22.06 -9.24
N LEU A 461 10.41 -22.85 -8.29
CA LEU A 461 11.84 -23.11 -8.13
C LEU A 461 12.44 -23.87 -9.32
N ARG A 462 11.74 -24.86 -9.88
CA ARG A 462 12.16 -25.53 -11.12
C ARG A 462 12.19 -24.57 -12.32
N ALA A 463 11.31 -23.58 -12.32
CA ALA A 463 11.37 -22.51 -13.30
C ALA A 463 12.60 -21.62 -13.08
N LEU A 464 12.84 -21.21 -11.83
CA LEU A 464 13.96 -20.32 -11.47
C LEU A 464 15.33 -20.98 -11.73
N PHE A 465 15.44 -22.29 -11.51
CA PHE A 465 16.64 -23.09 -11.74
C PHE A 465 16.42 -24.15 -12.84
N PRO A 466 16.33 -23.75 -14.11
CA PRO A 466 16.04 -24.66 -15.20
C PRO A 466 17.26 -25.54 -15.52
N ALA A 467 16.99 -26.69 -16.14
CA ALA A 467 18.03 -27.36 -16.91
C ALA A 467 18.22 -26.62 -18.24
N TRP A 468 19.43 -26.15 -18.51
CA TRP A 468 19.77 -25.43 -19.75
C TRP A 468 19.97 -26.39 -20.93
N THR A 469 18.89 -27.04 -21.34
CA THR A 469 18.89 -28.03 -22.44
C THR A 469 18.26 -27.46 -23.71
N PHE A 470 18.72 -27.92 -24.87
CA PHE A 470 18.25 -27.48 -26.20
C PHE A 470 17.19 -28.44 -26.75
N TRP A 471 15.91 -28.21 -26.49
CA TRP A 471 14.83 -28.97 -27.14
C TRP A 471 13.65 -28.08 -27.53
N PRO A 472 13.64 -27.55 -28.77
CA PRO A 472 12.52 -26.79 -29.32
C PRO A 472 11.15 -27.51 -29.26
N ALA A 473 11.16 -28.84 -29.15
CA ALA A 473 9.99 -29.70 -29.10
C ALA A 473 9.40 -29.93 -27.69
N THR A 474 10.13 -29.59 -26.63
CA THR A 474 9.72 -29.82 -25.22
C THR A 474 9.46 -28.54 -24.43
N ASP A 475 9.53 -27.37 -25.10
CA ASP A 475 9.23 -26.08 -24.48
C ASP A 475 7.72 -25.95 -24.24
N SER A 476 7.32 -26.18 -22.98
CA SER A 476 5.93 -26.17 -22.53
C SER A 476 5.24 -24.81 -22.66
N ARG A 477 5.96 -23.72 -22.97
CA ARG A 477 5.39 -22.39 -23.23
C ARG A 477 4.66 -22.28 -24.60
N ARG A 478 4.57 -23.38 -25.37
CA ARG A 478 4.10 -23.40 -26.77
C ARG A 478 2.70 -23.92 -27.05
N ALA A 479 1.96 -24.45 -26.07
CA ALA A 479 0.68 -25.11 -26.41
C ALA A 479 -0.44 -24.18 -26.89
N ASN A 480 -0.16 -22.89 -27.17
CA ASN A 480 -1.10 -21.98 -27.81
C ASN A 480 -0.52 -21.18 -29.02
N LEU A 481 0.27 -21.84 -29.89
CA LEU A 481 0.77 -21.26 -31.15
C LEU A 481 -0.21 -21.37 -32.34
N ALA A 482 -1.49 -21.66 -32.11
CA ALA A 482 -2.50 -21.75 -33.19
C ALA A 482 -2.56 -20.50 -34.11
N PRO A 483 -2.42 -19.26 -33.59
CA PRO A 483 -2.34 -18.06 -34.42
C PRO A 483 -1.06 -17.99 -35.28
N LEU A 484 0.08 -18.41 -34.73
CA LEU A 484 1.38 -18.42 -35.43
C LEU A 484 1.41 -19.46 -36.56
N ARG A 485 0.75 -20.61 -36.37
CA ARG A 485 0.54 -21.64 -37.42
C ARG A 485 -0.23 -21.08 -38.61
N ARG A 486 -1.29 -20.29 -38.38
CA ARG A 486 -2.06 -19.64 -39.46
C ARG A 486 -1.22 -18.65 -40.26
N TYR A 487 -0.31 -17.93 -39.59
CA TYR A 487 0.60 -16.97 -40.23
C TYR A 487 1.68 -17.66 -41.07
N LEU A 488 2.31 -18.72 -40.56
CA LEU A 488 3.30 -19.51 -41.29
C LEU A 488 2.71 -20.31 -42.47
N GLN A 489 1.42 -20.67 -42.41
CA GLN A 489 0.72 -21.40 -43.47
C GLN A 489 0.19 -20.50 -44.60
N ARG A 490 0.03 -19.19 -44.39
CA ARG A 490 -0.56 -18.24 -45.36
C ARG A 490 0.45 -17.54 -46.28
N GLY A 491 1.75 -17.63 -46.02
CA GLY A 491 2.78 -16.89 -46.75
C GLY A 491 3.46 -17.70 -47.85
N HIS A 492 3.66 -17.09 -49.02
CA HIS A 492 4.71 -17.51 -49.94
C HIS A 492 6.04 -17.55 -49.19
N TRP A 493 6.73 -18.69 -49.23
CA TRP A 493 8.03 -18.90 -48.60
C TRP A 493 9.00 -17.76 -48.98
N LEU A 494 9.36 -16.94 -47.99
CA LEU A 494 10.26 -15.80 -48.18
C LEU A 494 11.66 -16.33 -48.56
N LYS A 495 12.32 -15.66 -49.51
CA LYS A 495 13.76 -15.87 -49.75
C LYS A 495 14.48 -15.62 -48.43
N ALA A 496 15.28 -16.59 -47.98
CA ALA A 496 16.00 -16.55 -46.71
C ALA A 496 16.60 -15.16 -46.45
N ALA A 497 16.35 -14.62 -45.24
CA ALA A 497 17.03 -13.43 -44.75
C ALA A 497 18.56 -13.60 -44.89
N SER A 498 19.29 -12.48 -45.04
CA SER A 498 20.74 -12.57 -45.14
C SER A 498 21.31 -13.31 -43.93
N LEU A 499 22.19 -14.29 -44.18
CA LEU A 499 22.83 -15.10 -43.14
C LEU A 499 23.55 -14.23 -42.10
N GLU A 500 23.94 -13.02 -42.48
CA GLU A 500 24.59 -12.01 -41.63
C GLU A 500 23.66 -11.44 -40.55
N SER A 501 22.42 -11.08 -40.89
CA SER A 501 21.43 -10.60 -39.92
C SER A 501 21.12 -11.65 -38.86
N PHE A 502 21.06 -12.91 -39.29
CA PHE A 502 20.79 -14.04 -38.42
C PHE A 502 21.94 -14.33 -37.45
N ARG A 503 23.17 -14.28 -37.96
CA ARG A 503 24.40 -14.39 -37.15
C ARG A 503 24.48 -13.25 -36.12
N LEU A 504 24.18 -12.02 -36.52
CA LEU A 504 24.18 -10.88 -35.61
C LEU A 504 23.15 -11.04 -34.48
N ALA A 505 21.96 -11.56 -34.77
CA ALA A 505 20.95 -11.83 -33.74
C ALA A 505 21.42 -12.89 -32.72
N ILE A 506 22.05 -13.98 -33.19
CA ILE A 506 22.68 -14.99 -32.32
C ILE A 506 23.75 -14.35 -31.44
N GLN A 507 24.63 -13.53 -32.03
CA GLN A 507 25.71 -12.86 -31.31
C GLN A 507 25.17 -11.87 -30.26
N LYS A 508 24.10 -11.14 -30.55
CA LYS A 508 23.46 -10.24 -29.57
C LYS A 508 22.91 -11.00 -28.36
N SER A 509 22.16 -12.08 -28.57
CA SER A 509 21.64 -12.90 -27.47
C SER A 509 22.77 -13.59 -26.68
N ALA A 510 23.77 -14.13 -27.37
CA ALA A 510 24.94 -14.70 -26.70
C ALA A 510 25.68 -13.67 -25.84
N THR A 511 25.80 -12.42 -26.32
CA THR A 511 26.45 -11.35 -25.56
C THR A 511 25.67 -10.99 -24.28
N ARG A 512 24.34 -10.88 -24.35
CA ARG A 512 23.51 -10.61 -23.16
C ARG A 512 23.60 -11.74 -22.15
N LEU A 513 23.54 -12.99 -22.61
CA LEU A 513 23.72 -14.16 -21.75
C LEU A 513 25.05 -14.16 -21.02
N LEU A 514 26.16 -13.87 -21.71
CA LEU A 514 27.47 -13.77 -21.06
C LEU A 514 27.54 -12.64 -20.03
N ARG A 515 26.92 -11.49 -20.30
CA ARG A 515 26.85 -10.38 -19.34
C ARG A 515 26.01 -10.73 -18.11
N HIS A 516 24.85 -11.35 -18.29
CA HIS A 516 24.02 -11.82 -17.17
C HIS A 516 24.71 -12.92 -16.37
N ARG A 517 25.37 -13.86 -17.05
CA ARG A 517 26.20 -14.89 -16.41
C ARG A 517 27.31 -14.27 -15.58
N ALA A 518 28.04 -13.29 -16.10
CA ALA A 518 29.10 -12.61 -15.36
C ALA A 518 28.58 -11.95 -14.07
N ARG A 519 27.41 -11.28 -14.12
CA ARG A 519 26.76 -10.68 -12.95
C ARG A 519 26.34 -11.75 -11.92
N LEU A 520 25.78 -12.86 -12.38
CA LEU A 520 25.44 -13.98 -11.52
C LEU A 520 26.68 -14.60 -10.86
N THR A 521 27.77 -14.77 -11.61
CA THR A 521 29.05 -15.28 -11.10
C THR A 521 29.67 -14.33 -10.07
N GLU A 522 29.53 -13.02 -10.24
CA GLU A 522 30.00 -12.01 -9.26
C GLU A 522 29.27 -12.17 -7.92
N VAL A 523 27.95 -12.40 -7.94
CA VAL A 523 27.12 -12.52 -6.74
C VAL A 523 27.25 -13.90 -6.08
N PHE A 524 27.18 -14.97 -6.85
CA PHE A 524 27.02 -16.35 -6.33
C PHE A 524 28.25 -17.24 -6.52
N GLY A 525 29.27 -16.80 -7.26
CA GLY A 525 30.33 -17.66 -7.77
C GLY A 525 29.84 -18.57 -8.90
N GLU A 526 30.72 -19.39 -9.47
CA GLU A 526 30.36 -20.36 -10.50
C GLU A 526 29.41 -21.45 -9.93
N ARG A 527 28.27 -21.69 -10.61
CA ARG A 527 27.27 -22.70 -10.20
C ARG A 527 26.78 -23.51 -11.40
N ASP A 528 26.37 -24.74 -11.14
CA ASP A 528 25.90 -25.70 -12.15
C ASP A 528 24.53 -25.34 -12.76
N TRP A 529 23.69 -24.61 -12.03
CA TRP A 529 22.40 -24.09 -12.49
C TRP A 529 22.51 -22.80 -13.29
N MET A 530 23.69 -22.20 -13.42
CA MET A 530 23.87 -21.01 -14.24
C MET A 530 23.78 -21.32 -15.73
N VAL A 531 23.39 -20.32 -16.52
CA VAL A 531 23.35 -20.46 -17.98
C VAL A 531 24.73 -20.88 -18.50
N PRO A 532 24.83 -21.86 -19.43
CA PRO A 532 26.11 -22.32 -19.95
C PRO A 532 26.93 -21.19 -20.57
N ASP A 533 28.25 -21.39 -20.63
CA ASP A 533 29.10 -20.50 -21.41
C ASP A 533 28.77 -20.62 -22.91
N VAL A 534 28.34 -19.51 -23.50
CA VAL A 534 27.97 -19.39 -24.92
C VAL A 534 29.00 -18.60 -25.72
N SER A 535 30.21 -18.39 -25.19
CA SER A 535 31.31 -17.64 -25.84
C SER A 535 31.71 -18.20 -27.20
N PHE A 536 31.51 -19.49 -27.44
CA PHE A 536 31.75 -20.12 -28.75
C PHE A 536 30.86 -19.57 -29.88
N LEU A 537 29.75 -18.89 -29.55
CA LEU A 537 28.88 -18.19 -30.51
C LEU A 537 29.38 -16.78 -30.87
N LEU A 538 30.50 -16.35 -30.26
CA LEU A 538 31.10 -15.02 -30.40
C LEU A 538 32.59 -15.14 -30.81
N PRO A 539 32.89 -15.64 -32.02
CA PRO A 539 34.29 -15.88 -32.44
C PRO A 539 35.14 -14.62 -32.46
N ASP A 540 34.53 -13.46 -32.74
CA ASP A 540 35.18 -12.14 -32.76
C ASP A 540 34.97 -11.35 -31.45
N GLY A 541 34.37 -11.99 -30.44
CA GLY A 541 34.03 -11.38 -29.16
C GLY A 541 32.62 -10.79 -29.08
N PRO A 542 32.27 -10.17 -27.93
CA PRO A 542 30.95 -9.60 -27.68
C PRO A 542 30.59 -8.46 -28.64
N VAL A 543 29.31 -8.41 -29.03
CA VAL A 543 28.75 -7.32 -29.86
C VAL A 543 28.02 -6.29 -29.00
N GLU A 544 27.80 -5.10 -29.54
CA GLU A 544 27.11 -4.03 -28.81
C GLU A 544 25.62 -4.37 -28.59
N VAL A 545 25.22 -4.38 -27.32
CA VAL A 545 23.84 -4.63 -26.88
C VAL A 545 23.52 -3.81 -25.62
N PRO A 546 22.29 -3.28 -25.50
CA PRO A 546 21.78 -2.76 -24.24
C PRO A 546 21.53 -3.91 -23.27
N VAL A 547 21.74 -3.67 -21.96
CA VAL A 547 21.47 -4.64 -20.89
C VAL A 547 20.78 -3.92 -19.72
N PRO A 548 19.64 -4.43 -19.23
CA PRO A 548 18.96 -3.85 -18.07
C PRO A 548 19.82 -3.92 -16.81
N GLU A 549 19.91 -2.83 -16.05
CA GLU A 549 20.67 -2.79 -14.79
C GLU A 549 19.83 -3.21 -13.57
N ASP A 550 18.50 -3.11 -13.67
CA ASP A 550 17.58 -3.14 -12.52
C ASP A 550 17.46 -4.50 -11.78
N TYR A 551 17.89 -5.59 -12.40
CA TYR A 551 17.73 -6.94 -11.84
C TYR A 551 18.93 -7.34 -10.99
N GLN A 552 18.70 -7.84 -9.79
CA GLN A 552 19.78 -8.28 -8.90
C GLN A 552 19.58 -9.72 -8.42
N GLY A 553 20.66 -10.30 -7.90
CA GLY A 553 20.66 -11.64 -7.32
C GLY A 553 20.10 -12.71 -8.27
N VAL A 554 19.28 -13.61 -7.72
CA VAL A 554 18.70 -14.72 -8.48
C VAL A 554 17.69 -14.24 -9.52
N GLY A 555 17.16 -13.01 -9.40
CA GLY A 555 16.26 -12.40 -10.38
C GLY A 555 16.87 -12.30 -11.78
N ILE A 556 18.20 -12.21 -11.89
CA ILE A 556 18.93 -12.22 -13.17
C ILE A 556 18.71 -13.53 -13.95
N GLN A 557 18.40 -14.66 -13.28
CA GLN A 557 18.07 -15.93 -13.94
C GLN A 557 16.88 -15.80 -14.89
N HIS A 558 15.94 -14.92 -14.59
CA HIS A 558 14.81 -14.69 -15.48
C HIS A 558 15.22 -14.06 -16.81
N LEU A 559 16.17 -13.12 -16.79
CA LEU A 559 16.76 -12.54 -18.01
C LEU A 559 17.53 -13.60 -18.81
N CYS A 560 18.32 -14.44 -18.11
CA CYS A 560 19.00 -15.56 -18.75
C CYS A 560 18.02 -16.48 -19.48
N ARG A 561 16.84 -16.75 -18.89
CA ARG A 561 15.83 -17.63 -19.50
C ARG A 561 15.22 -17.02 -20.75
N GLN A 562 14.94 -15.72 -20.74
CA GLN A 562 14.42 -15.01 -21.92
C GLN A 562 15.42 -15.12 -23.07
N GLU A 563 16.69 -14.76 -22.82
CA GLU A 563 17.71 -14.76 -23.86
C GLU A 563 18.09 -16.17 -24.33
N TRP A 564 18.13 -17.17 -23.45
CA TRP A 564 18.35 -18.56 -23.84
C TRP A 564 17.24 -19.07 -24.76
N THR A 565 15.99 -18.72 -24.46
CA THR A 565 14.86 -19.11 -25.31
C THR A 565 14.99 -18.52 -26.71
N ARG A 566 15.33 -17.22 -26.80
CA ARG A 566 15.59 -16.54 -28.06
C ARG A 566 16.74 -17.20 -28.82
N LEU A 567 17.84 -17.48 -28.14
CA LEU A 567 19.02 -18.13 -28.70
C LEU A 567 18.70 -19.51 -29.27
N VAL A 568 17.93 -20.33 -28.55
CA VAL A 568 17.48 -21.66 -28.99
C VAL A 568 16.70 -21.58 -30.30
N TRP A 569 15.79 -20.62 -30.43
CA TRP A 569 15.01 -20.40 -31.65
C TRP A 569 15.88 -19.95 -32.81
N LEU A 570 16.80 -19.03 -32.56
CA LEU A 570 17.75 -18.60 -33.57
C LEU A 570 18.60 -19.80 -34.05
N CYS A 571 19.26 -20.51 -33.15
CA CYS A 571 20.07 -21.67 -33.53
C CYS A 571 19.28 -22.76 -34.28
N HIS A 572 18.01 -22.98 -33.95
CA HIS A 572 17.15 -23.92 -34.68
C HIS A 572 16.92 -23.49 -36.13
N PHE A 573 16.63 -22.21 -36.36
CA PHE A 573 16.34 -21.72 -37.71
C PHE A 573 17.59 -21.56 -38.59
N ALA A 574 18.78 -21.39 -38.02
CA ALA A 574 20.05 -21.28 -38.78
C ALA A 574 20.37 -22.51 -39.64
N GLY A 575 19.87 -23.69 -39.28
CA GLY A 575 20.14 -24.95 -39.97
C GLY A 575 19.08 -25.37 -40.99
N LEU A 576 18.05 -24.55 -41.21
CA LEU A 576 16.94 -24.92 -42.09
C LEU A 576 17.04 -24.21 -43.44
N ASP A 577 16.93 -24.98 -44.52
CA ASP A 577 16.75 -24.45 -45.88
C ASP A 577 15.40 -23.71 -46.04
N LYS A 578 14.47 -23.89 -45.08
CA LYS A 578 13.16 -23.25 -44.96
C LYS A 578 12.75 -23.09 -43.48
N LEU A 579 12.31 -21.92 -43.06
CA LEU A 579 11.74 -21.71 -41.72
C LEU A 579 10.51 -22.59 -41.51
N ALA A 580 10.56 -23.52 -40.55
CA ALA A 580 9.46 -24.43 -40.22
C ALA A 580 9.38 -24.69 -38.71
N LEU A 581 8.17 -25.02 -38.21
CA LEU A 581 7.98 -25.48 -36.83
C LEU A 581 8.09 -27.02 -36.76
N PRO A 582 8.51 -27.59 -35.60
CA PRO A 582 8.42 -29.03 -35.36
C PRO A 582 6.98 -29.55 -35.58
N GLN A 583 6.86 -30.75 -36.18
CA GLN A 583 5.55 -31.36 -36.50
C GLN A 583 4.82 -31.86 -35.25
N GLU A 584 5.58 -32.37 -34.26
CA GLU A 584 5.08 -32.88 -32.98
C GLU A 584 5.77 -32.18 -31.80
N LEU A 585 5.03 -32.01 -30.70
CA LEU A 585 5.51 -31.44 -29.43
C LEU A 585 5.35 -32.47 -28.33
N ALA A 586 6.36 -32.63 -27.49
CA ALA A 586 6.27 -33.43 -26.26
C ALA A 586 6.08 -32.49 -25.08
N LEU A 587 4.84 -32.43 -24.56
CA LEU A 587 4.52 -31.60 -23.39
C LEU A 587 5.21 -32.17 -22.16
N ARG A 588 5.87 -31.31 -21.37
CA ARG A 588 6.27 -31.69 -20.02
C ARG A 588 5.08 -31.59 -19.08
N GLU A 589 4.79 -32.67 -18.36
CA GLU A 589 3.67 -32.75 -17.41
C GLU A 589 3.82 -31.77 -16.22
N ASP A 590 5.02 -31.24 -15.96
CA ASP A 590 5.36 -30.46 -14.75
C ASP A 590 5.10 -28.94 -14.82
N SER A 591 4.44 -28.43 -15.86
CA SER A 591 4.40 -26.97 -16.13
C SER A 591 3.02 -26.36 -16.45
N VAL A 592 1.91 -27.00 -16.07
CA VAL A 592 0.55 -26.45 -16.28
C VAL A 592 0.33 -25.05 -15.67
N PRO A 593 0.84 -24.70 -14.47
CA PRO A 593 0.69 -23.34 -13.92
C PRO A 593 1.42 -22.27 -14.74
N LEU A 594 2.64 -22.54 -15.20
CA LEU A 594 3.40 -21.63 -16.08
C LEU A 594 2.73 -21.47 -17.45
N HIS A 595 2.04 -22.53 -17.88
CA HIS A 595 1.28 -22.57 -19.13
C HIS A 595 0.06 -21.65 -19.09
N ILE A 596 -0.74 -21.76 -18.03
CA ILE A 596 -1.94 -20.94 -17.78
C ILE A 596 -1.54 -19.46 -17.63
N VAL A 597 -0.49 -19.18 -16.86
CA VAL A 597 0.03 -17.82 -16.68
C VAL A 597 0.54 -17.22 -18.00
N GLY A 598 1.22 -18.02 -18.84
CA GLY A 598 1.70 -17.58 -20.16
C GLY A 598 0.56 -17.25 -21.12
N ILE A 599 -0.49 -18.08 -21.15
CA ILE A 599 -1.69 -17.83 -21.99
C ILE A 599 -2.45 -16.60 -21.50
N ALA A 600 -2.74 -16.52 -20.19
CA ALA A 600 -3.47 -15.41 -19.61
C ALA A 600 -2.84 -14.06 -19.97
N ARG A 601 -1.51 -13.99 -19.83
CA ARG A 601 -0.71 -12.79 -20.12
C ARG A 601 -0.67 -12.44 -21.61
N ASN A 602 -0.65 -13.43 -22.51
CA ASN A 602 -0.69 -13.19 -23.96
C ASN A 602 -2.01 -12.56 -24.42
N PHE A 603 -3.15 -13.07 -23.92
CA PHE A 603 -4.46 -12.50 -24.25
C PHE A 603 -4.60 -11.07 -23.71
N LEU A 604 -4.18 -10.85 -22.46
CA LEU A 604 -4.18 -9.50 -21.86
C LEU A 604 -3.28 -8.52 -22.63
N ALA A 605 -2.12 -8.96 -23.14
CA ALA A 605 -1.23 -8.13 -23.96
C ALA A 605 -1.84 -7.75 -25.33
N ASN A 606 -2.84 -8.49 -25.80
CA ASN A 606 -3.60 -8.18 -27.02
C ASN A 606 -4.94 -7.49 -26.71
N ALA A 607 -5.14 -7.01 -25.48
CA ALA A 607 -6.41 -6.44 -24.99
C ALA A 607 -7.62 -7.39 -25.13
N GLU A 608 -7.37 -8.71 -25.14
CA GLU A 608 -8.39 -9.76 -25.19
C GLU A 608 -8.62 -10.37 -23.80
N ASP A 609 -9.86 -10.73 -23.46
CA ASP A 609 -10.15 -11.38 -22.18
C ASP A 609 -9.72 -12.86 -22.23
N PRO A 610 -8.74 -13.29 -21.41
CA PRO A 610 -8.28 -14.68 -21.39
C PRO A 610 -9.32 -15.67 -20.84
N SER A 611 -10.39 -15.20 -20.19
CA SER A 611 -11.28 -16.03 -19.38
C SER A 611 -11.86 -17.24 -20.13
N GLU A 612 -12.40 -17.07 -21.34
CA GLU A 612 -12.99 -18.15 -22.14
C GLU A 612 -11.97 -19.24 -22.51
N VAL A 613 -10.76 -18.82 -22.91
CA VAL A 613 -9.68 -19.74 -23.33
C VAL A 613 -9.08 -20.47 -22.15
N LEU A 614 -8.92 -19.80 -21.01
CA LEU A 614 -8.45 -20.42 -19.77
C LEU A 614 -9.48 -21.41 -19.20
N LEU A 615 -10.78 -21.07 -19.29
CA LEU A 615 -11.89 -21.94 -18.91
C LEU A 615 -11.91 -23.23 -19.74
N ASP A 616 -11.76 -23.13 -21.05
CA ASP A 616 -11.70 -24.28 -21.96
C ASP A 616 -10.46 -25.15 -21.71
N LEU A 617 -9.29 -24.54 -21.48
CA LEU A 617 -8.06 -25.27 -21.14
C LEU A 617 -8.18 -26.00 -19.79
N ALA A 618 -8.74 -25.34 -18.77
CA ALA A 618 -8.92 -25.89 -17.44
C ALA A 618 -9.91 -27.07 -17.46
N ARG A 619 -11.02 -26.97 -18.21
CA ARG A 619 -11.99 -28.06 -18.45
C ARG A 619 -11.36 -29.27 -19.16
N LYS A 620 -10.37 -29.05 -20.01
CA LYS A 620 -9.62 -30.10 -20.71
C LYS A 620 -8.47 -30.67 -19.88
N SER A 621 -8.13 -30.04 -18.76
CA SER A 621 -7.06 -30.51 -17.88
C SER A 621 -7.60 -31.55 -16.88
N THR A 622 -6.89 -32.67 -16.70
CA THR A 622 -7.22 -33.69 -15.68
C THR A 622 -6.81 -33.27 -14.25
N ILE A 623 -6.27 -32.07 -14.09
CA ILE A 623 -5.61 -31.59 -12.88
C ILE A 623 -6.53 -30.65 -12.08
N VAL A 624 -7.52 -30.02 -12.72
CA VAL A 624 -8.45 -29.08 -12.07
C VAL A 624 -9.79 -29.77 -11.85
N VAL A 625 -10.25 -29.81 -10.59
CA VAL A 625 -11.57 -30.36 -10.23
C VAL A 625 -12.65 -29.42 -10.76
N GLU A 626 -13.72 -29.98 -11.34
CA GLU A 626 -14.76 -29.25 -12.09
C GLU A 626 -15.38 -28.06 -11.33
N GLY A 627 -15.43 -28.13 -9.99
CA GLY A 627 -15.96 -27.08 -9.11
C GLY A 627 -15.04 -25.89 -8.82
N ASP A 628 -13.75 -25.95 -9.17
CA ASP A 628 -12.77 -24.87 -8.90
C ASP A 628 -12.26 -24.19 -10.17
N ILE A 629 -12.78 -24.57 -11.34
CA ILE A 629 -12.35 -24.06 -12.65
C ILE A 629 -12.49 -22.54 -12.75
N GLU A 630 -13.62 -21.97 -12.30
CA GLU A 630 -13.85 -20.51 -12.33
C GLU A 630 -12.93 -19.76 -11.36
N LYS A 631 -12.62 -20.36 -10.20
CA LYS A 631 -11.69 -19.78 -9.22
C LYS A 631 -10.26 -19.79 -9.74
N VAL A 632 -9.83 -20.87 -10.41
CA VAL A 632 -8.50 -20.96 -11.03
C VAL A 632 -8.36 -19.94 -12.16
N ALA A 633 -9.40 -19.75 -12.98
CA ALA A 633 -9.40 -18.72 -14.03
C ALA A 633 -9.37 -17.30 -13.44
N SER A 634 -10.15 -17.04 -12.38
CA SER A 634 -10.13 -15.76 -11.66
C SER A 634 -8.78 -15.49 -10.98
N LEU A 635 -8.22 -16.47 -10.27
CA LEU A 635 -6.93 -16.37 -9.60
C LEU A 635 -5.78 -16.24 -10.60
N ALA A 636 -5.85 -16.92 -11.76
CA ALA A 636 -4.87 -16.77 -12.83
C ALA A 636 -4.95 -15.38 -13.50
N ARG A 637 -6.15 -14.82 -13.65
CA ARG A 637 -6.39 -13.44 -14.11
C ARG A 637 -5.86 -12.44 -13.09
N GLU A 638 -6.14 -12.66 -11.81
CA GLU A 638 -5.72 -11.81 -10.70
C GLU A 638 -4.21 -11.87 -10.49
N LEU A 639 -3.60 -13.06 -10.50
CA LEU A 639 -2.15 -13.24 -10.53
C LEU A 639 -1.55 -12.63 -11.79
N ALA A 640 -2.15 -12.74 -12.98
CA ALA A 640 -1.62 -12.08 -14.19
C ALA A 640 -1.67 -10.55 -14.11
N LEU A 641 -2.66 -9.98 -13.41
CA LEU A 641 -2.85 -8.53 -13.20
C LEU A 641 -2.03 -7.98 -12.02
N GLN A 642 -1.80 -8.78 -10.97
CA GLN A 642 -1.06 -8.41 -9.75
C GLN A 642 0.40 -8.87 -9.75
N SER A 643 0.78 -9.80 -10.63
CA SER A 643 2.17 -10.23 -10.74
C SER A 643 2.97 -9.13 -11.38
N ASP A 644 3.91 -8.59 -10.60
CA ASP A 644 4.98 -7.78 -11.12
C ASP A 644 5.64 -8.53 -12.29
N TRP A 645 5.70 -7.90 -13.44
CA TRP A 645 6.59 -8.36 -14.50
C TRP A 645 7.98 -7.99 -14.06
N PHE A 646 8.59 -8.81 -13.21
CA PHE A 646 9.93 -8.51 -12.73
C PHE A 646 10.07 -7.06 -12.19
N GLY A 647 9.06 -6.56 -11.47
CA GLY A 647 9.03 -5.23 -10.86
C GLY A 647 8.31 -4.08 -11.60
N LEU A 648 7.49 -4.32 -12.64
CA LEU A 648 6.73 -3.25 -13.33
C LEU A 648 5.22 -3.53 -13.44
N LYS A 649 4.38 -2.49 -13.26
CA LYS A 649 2.93 -2.54 -13.50
C LYS A 649 2.62 -2.25 -14.97
N ILE A 650 1.57 -2.89 -15.51
CA ILE A 650 1.07 -2.60 -16.88
C ILE A 650 0.77 -1.11 -17.09
N ALA A 651 0.26 -0.41 -16.08
CA ALA A 651 0.01 1.03 -16.16
C ALA A 651 1.30 1.88 -16.31
N ASP A 652 2.46 1.36 -15.90
CA ASP A 652 3.75 2.02 -16.05
C ASP A 652 4.34 1.81 -17.47
N ILE A 653 3.88 0.77 -18.20
CA ILE A 653 4.25 0.49 -19.59
C ILE A 653 3.62 1.52 -20.55
N GLU A 654 2.39 1.97 -20.25
CA GLU A 654 1.68 2.96 -21.05
C GLU A 654 2.17 4.40 -20.80
N ALA A 655 2.72 4.67 -19.62
CA ALA A 655 3.17 6.00 -19.22
C ALA A 655 4.69 6.22 -19.30
N SER A 656 5.48 5.17 -19.59
CA SER A 656 6.95 5.27 -19.65
C SER A 656 7.44 5.67 -21.04
N PRO A 657 8.17 6.80 -21.18
CA PRO A 657 8.75 7.23 -22.44
C PRO A 657 9.87 6.28 -22.95
N ASP A 658 10.29 5.28 -22.16
CA ASP A 658 11.39 4.35 -22.45
C ASP A 658 10.95 2.89 -22.73
N ALA A 659 9.71 2.64 -23.18
CA ALA A 659 9.27 1.33 -23.68
C ALA A 659 10.00 0.84 -24.97
N SER A 660 11.08 1.52 -25.37
CA SER A 660 11.88 1.27 -26.56
C SER A 660 12.57 -0.09 -26.58
N PHE A 661 12.83 -0.72 -25.43
CA PHE A 661 13.57 -1.98 -25.35
C PHE A 661 12.74 -3.23 -25.69
N ILE A 662 11.41 -3.18 -25.51
CA ILE A 662 10.49 -4.27 -25.91
C ILE A 662 10.14 -4.11 -27.39
N GLN A 663 9.85 -2.89 -27.84
CA GLN A 663 9.40 -2.63 -29.21
C GLN A 663 10.53 -2.74 -30.26
N GLN A 664 11.76 -2.33 -29.96
CA GLN A 664 12.84 -2.37 -30.97
C GLN A 664 13.29 -3.80 -31.29
N ASP A 665 13.33 -4.70 -30.32
CA ASP A 665 13.90 -6.04 -30.49
C ASP A 665 12.91 -7.07 -31.04
N GLU A 666 11.62 -6.91 -30.75
CA GLU A 666 10.54 -7.67 -31.38
C GLU A 666 10.34 -7.23 -32.84
N ALA A 667 10.42 -5.92 -33.12
CA ALA A 667 10.45 -5.40 -34.48
C ALA A 667 11.65 -5.92 -35.28
N VAL A 668 12.85 -6.00 -34.68
CA VAL A 668 14.04 -6.60 -35.31
C VAL A 668 13.90 -8.10 -35.50
N PHE A 669 13.32 -8.84 -34.54
CA PHE A 669 13.03 -10.28 -34.67
C PHE A 669 12.02 -10.55 -35.80
N LEU A 670 10.93 -9.78 -35.86
CA LEU A 670 9.91 -9.85 -36.90
C LEU A 670 10.41 -9.36 -38.27
N GLN A 671 11.28 -8.33 -38.32
CA GLN A 671 11.99 -7.90 -39.53
C GLN A 671 12.98 -8.95 -40.02
N THR A 672 13.73 -9.59 -39.12
CA THR A 672 14.70 -10.65 -39.45
C THR A 672 14.01 -11.89 -40.01
N LEU A 673 12.75 -12.12 -39.62
CA LEU A 673 11.89 -13.16 -40.18
C LEU A 673 11.05 -12.68 -41.39
N GLU A 674 11.26 -11.44 -41.85
CA GLU A 674 10.50 -10.73 -42.90
C GLU A 674 8.96 -10.82 -42.77
N PHE A 675 8.44 -10.91 -41.54
CA PHE A 675 6.99 -11.10 -41.30
C PHE A 675 6.14 -9.88 -41.67
N ALA A 676 6.76 -8.70 -41.78
CA ALA A 676 6.11 -7.45 -42.16
C ALA A 676 6.82 -6.80 -43.36
N LYS A 677 6.38 -7.15 -44.57
CA LYS A 677 6.59 -6.27 -45.73
C LYS A 677 5.30 -5.51 -45.99
N GLY A 678 5.22 -4.32 -45.39
CA GLY A 678 4.11 -3.37 -45.54
C GLY A 678 4.33 -2.09 -44.72
N GLY A 679 5.37 -1.32 -45.05
CA GLY A 679 5.57 0.07 -44.59
C GLY A 679 6.46 0.26 -43.34
N PRO A 680 7.32 1.29 -43.30
CA PRO A 680 8.00 1.69 -42.07
C PRO A 680 7.02 2.48 -41.21
N VAL A 681 6.77 2.02 -39.98
CA VAL A 681 6.12 2.83 -38.96
C VAL A 681 7.21 3.67 -38.32
N ASP A 682 7.35 4.90 -38.78
CA ASP A 682 8.09 5.95 -38.07
C ASP A 682 7.17 6.53 -37.00
N LEU A 683 7.33 6.09 -35.75
CA LEU A 683 6.55 6.59 -34.62
C LEU A 683 7.15 7.86 -34.00
N PHE A 684 8.28 8.40 -34.51
CA PHE A 684 8.97 9.53 -33.85
C PHE A 684 9.65 10.55 -34.78
N GLY A 685 9.30 10.64 -36.06
CA GLY A 685 9.82 11.66 -36.97
C GLY A 685 9.06 13.00 -36.90
N GLU A 686 9.64 14.02 -36.26
CA GLU A 686 9.25 15.42 -36.46
C GLU A 686 9.33 15.80 -37.95
N GLN A 687 8.25 16.32 -38.53
CA GLN A 687 8.33 17.14 -39.73
C GLN A 687 7.58 18.45 -39.53
N GLU A 688 8.35 19.52 -39.36
CA GLU A 688 7.91 20.88 -39.63
C GLU A 688 7.50 21.04 -41.11
N ARG A 689 6.32 21.63 -41.31
CA ARG A 689 5.91 22.57 -42.38
C ARG A 689 6.15 22.22 -43.86
N GLY A 690 5.05 22.16 -44.60
CA GLY A 690 4.98 22.40 -46.05
C GLY A 690 3.54 22.41 -46.53
N GLU A 691 3.14 23.50 -47.18
CA GLU A 691 1.79 23.90 -47.58
C GLU A 691 1.18 23.09 -48.75
N ASP A 692 -0.15 23.16 -48.84
CA ASP A 692 -1.05 23.05 -49.99
C ASP A 692 -1.17 21.73 -50.78
N GLU A 693 -2.37 21.12 -50.81
CA GLU A 693 -3.34 21.27 -51.92
C GLU A 693 -4.65 20.49 -51.63
N GLU A 694 -5.75 21.05 -52.12
CA GLU A 694 -7.17 20.72 -51.92
C GLU A 694 -7.69 19.53 -52.77
N GLU A 695 -9.00 19.30 -52.67
CA GLU A 695 -9.95 18.50 -53.50
C GLU A 695 -10.38 17.16 -52.87
N GLU A 696 -11.59 17.08 -52.27
CA GLU A 696 -12.92 16.82 -52.91
C GLU A 696 -13.03 15.36 -53.38
N GLU A 697 -14.10 14.58 -53.25
CA GLU A 697 -15.44 14.61 -52.65
C GLU A 697 -16.01 13.18 -52.90
N SER A 698 -17.13 12.85 -52.26
CA SER A 698 -18.14 11.83 -52.66
C SER A 698 -17.81 10.34 -52.49
N ASP A 699 -18.75 9.42 -52.26
CA ASP A 699 -20.11 9.39 -51.71
C ASP A 699 -20.52 7.90 -51.68
N GLU A 700 -21.50 7.57 -50.82
CA GLU A 700 -22.57 6.55 -51.01
C GLU A 700 -22.16 5.06 -51.15
N GLU A 701 -22.49 4.19 -50.20
CA GLU A 701 -23.79 3.55 -49.89
C GLU A 701 -24.03 2.19 -50.58
N GLU A 702 -24.31 1.22 -49.71
CA GLU A 702 -25.30 0.12 -49.77
C GLU A 702 -25.20 -1.10 -50.71
N ASP A 703 -25.70 -2.20 -50.11
CA ASP A 703 -26.22 -3.47 -50.64
C ASP A 703 -25.23 -4.49 -51.25
N GLY A 704 -25.31 -5.81 -50.99
CA GLY A 704 -26.39 -6.63 -50.44
C GLY A 704 -26.41 -7.98 -51.17
N CYS A 705 -26.81 -9.04 -50.47
CA CYS A 705 -27.31 -10.34 -50.98
C CYS A 705 -26.36 -11.45 -51.51
N ALA A 706 -26.36 -12.54 -50.73
CA ALA A 706 -26.98 -13.85 -51.01
C ALA A 706 -26.36 -14.83 -52.05
N GLU A 707 -26.03 -16.00 -51.49
CA GLU A 707 -26.33 -17.37 -51.93
C GLU A 707 -26.02 -17.81 -53.38
N CYS A 708 -25.34 -18.96 -53.48
CA CYS A 708 -25.71 -20.04 -54.41
C CYS A 708 -25.14 -21.38 -53.91
N GLU A 709 -26.05 -22.35 -53.76
CA GLU A 709 -25.84 -23.78 -53.52
C GLU A 709 -25.44 -24.55 -54.80
N GLU A 710 -25.13 -25.84 -54.58
CA GLU A 710 -25.32 -27.00 -55.46
C GLU A 710 -24.19 -27.40 -56.44
N CYS A 711 -23.55 -28.57 -56.18
CA CYS A 711 -23.93 -29.86 -56.80
C CYS A 711 -22.85 -30.97 -56.60
N GLN A 712 -23.33 -32.15 -56.16
CA GLN A 712 -23.01 -33.52 -56.65
C GLN A 712 -21.58 -34.09 -56.43
N GLY A 713 -21.33 -35.35 -56.06
CA GLY A 713 -22.13 -36.56 -55.84
C GLY A 713 -21.22 -37.81 -55.73
N GLU A 714 -21.77 -38.87 -55.11
CA GLU A 714 -21.53 -40.34 -55.33
C GLU A 714 -20.21 -40.98 -54.84
N GLU A 715 -20.26 -41.89 -53.84
CA GLU A 715 -20.28 -43.39 -53.91
C GLU A 715 -18.85 -44.00 -54.03
N GLU A 716 -18.40 -45.12 -53.48
CA GLU A 716 -18.94 -46.27 -52.72
C GLU A 716 -17.72 -47.05 -52.16
N ASP A 717 -17.93 -47.82 -51.08
CA ASP A 717 -17.36 -49.13 -50.71
C ASP A 717 -15.84 -49.47 -50.67
N GLY A 718 -15.46 -50.22 -49.62
CA GLY A 718 -14.30 -51.13 -49.69
C GLY A 718 -13.62 -51.54 -48.36
N GLU A 719 -14.20 -52.56 -47.71
CA GLU A 719 -13.51 -53.73 -47.11
C GLU A 719 -12.32 -53.58 -46.10
N GLU A 720 -12.59 -54.02 -44.87
CA GLU A 720 -11.65 -54.81 -44.02
C GLU A 720 -11.30 -56.14 -44.73
N PRO A 721 -10.13 -56.81 -44.50
CA PRO A 721 -9.77 -57.37 -43.17
C PRO A 721 -8.26 -57.60 -42.87
N GLY A 722 -7.97 -58.06 -41.64
CA GLY A 722 -7.01 -59.17 -41.46
C GLY A 722 -5.81 -58.97 -40.52
N GLU A 723 -5.97 -59.54 -39.31
CA GLU A 723 -5.07 -60.51 -38.64
C GLU A 723 -3.62 -60.15 -38.22
N ASP A 724 -3.43 -60.32 -36.90
CA ASP A 724 -2.42 -61.13 -36.19
C ASP A 724 -0.94 -60.71 -36.14
N GLY A 725 -0.42 -60.74 -34.90
CA GLY A 725 1.01 -60.74 -34.60
C GLY A 725 1.33 -60.49 -33.13
N ASP A 726 1.10 -61.50 -32.28
CA ASP A 726 1.77 -61.67 -30.98
C ASP A 726 3.30 -61.58 -31.13
N GLU A 727 4.01 -61.04 -30.13
CA GLU A 727 5.04 -61.77 -29.37
C GLU A 727 5.72 -60.88 -28.31
N ASP A 728 5.82 -61.45 -27.10
CA ASP A 728 6.56 -61.00 -25.93
C ASP A 728 8.07 -60.82 -26.18
N GLY A 729 8.67 -59.86 -25.48
CA GLY A 729 10.12 -59.66 -25.35
C GLY A 729 10.48 -58.57 -24.34
#